data_AF-A0A954TQN0-F1
#
_entry.id   AF-A0A954TQN0-F1
#
_cell.length_a   1.000
_cell.length_b   1.000
_cell.length_c   1.000
_cell.angle_alpha   90.00
_cell.angle_beta   90.00
_cell.angle_gamma   90.00
#
_symmetry.space_group_name_H-M   'P 1'
#
loop_
_entity.id
_entity.type
_entity.pdbx_description
1 polymer ?
#
loop_
_entity_poly.entity_id
_entity_poly.type
_entity_poly.pdbx_seq_one_letter_code
_entity_poly.pdbx_strand_id
1 'polypeptide(L)'
;MAKSIKRCWGIDIGQCAIKALRCTIEGDQIVADAFDYIEYPKILSQPEAEPELLIKEALETFLSRNEISRRDDKVAISVPGQSGLTKFFKPPPVDVKRLPDICRFEAKQQIPFPLEEVIWDFQQLAGGQVIDGFAIDTEVGLFAMKREQVHRALRPFNTADIQLDIVQLAPISIYNFVTHDILTDGPDEDMFDPDDPPESIVVLAMGTDATDLVVTNGFRMWQRSIPLGGNHFTKQLTKELKLTFAKAEHLKRNARQAEDPKTVFQAMRPIFNDLVTEVQRSIGFFQGIDRKAKIRGVVLLGNTVKLPGLQQYISKNLGYDVLEFDSFKELSGASVIGSPQFSENVLAYGVSYGLCLQGLGKARLSTSLLPREILTKRAIKAKKPWAVASVGALLLACSFNFFFHYNVWSKVKADYQEGGVAWDVGEKKIVQVKGTSDGYIREHGDKEAKQAFVREIGEEVVGSGDRRLLWLELMTALNKSLPWPKGIQPGEYVDYKTLPMDERPVLYIDYIESEYFADLPTWYTPRVANQYFEFTRHLEANRKGVVLDETELIESTEGQDQLVAGAEALPGPEGPGWVIELSGHHYYNKDRQTGSLNFLRATIMKFLEEGSINLPINAQGELRTFTVKELGISHPILALNGGEPKKVRVPNPDVQAVGADAGAGGGMYGGAGMYGGEGSDEGGIGGGGPGGYGGQMSPSRPAAGPGEEDAEVLPAFFEVKETTFTIQFCWTETTLSERLAAQAEAARLKKEADEAAAANAPPADAVPEVVAPDDQNALPADAAPADAVPADAVPADAVPAGAAPAEAAEPVEAVAEPVGAEEAGA
;
A
#
# COMPACT_ATOMS: atom_id res chain seq x y z
N MET A 1 -23.55 -11.63 -27.32
CA MET A 1 -24.94 -11.57 -27.84
C MET A 1 -25.51 -12.97 -27.99
N ALA A 2 -26.75 -13.22 -27.56
CA ALA A 2 -27.48 -14.42 -27.96
C ALA A 2 -28.15 -14.19 -29.33
N LYS A 3 -28.13 -15.19 -30.22
CA LYS A 3 -28.87 -15.12 -31.50
C LYS A 3 -30.37 -15.12 -31.16
N SER A 4 -31.11 -14.09 -31.60
CA SER A 4 -32.56 -14.03 -31.36
C SER A 4 -33.24 -15.29 -31.90
N ILE A 5 -34.02 -15.95 -31.04
CA ILE A 5 -34.67 -17.22 -31.36
C ILE A 5 -35.95 -16.91 -32.14
N LYS A 6 -35.91 -17.19 -33.44
CA LYS A 6 -36.98 -16.81 -34.37
C LYS A 6 -38.14 -17.79 -34.47
N ARG A 7 -38.04 -18.99 -33.87
CA ARG A 7 -39.00 -20.08 -34.06
C ARG A 7 -39.46 -20.74 -32.76
N CYS A 8 -40.72 -21.15 -32.70
CA CYS A 8 -41.22 -22.01 -31.63
C CYS A 8 -42.26 -23.03 -32.13
N TRP A 9 -42.13 -24.27 -31.67
CA TRP A 9 -43.14 -25.32 -31.73
C TRP A 9 -44.03 -25.26 -30.48
N GLY A 10 -45.32 -25.00 -30.64
CA GLY A 10 -46.35 -25.17 -29.61
C GLY A 10 -47.07 -26.50 -29.79
N ILE A 11 -46.89 -27.44 -28.85
CA ILE A 11 -47.40 -28.82 -28.95
C ILE A 11 -48.38 -29.12 -27.81
N ASP A 12 -49.62 -29.47 -28.16
CA ASP A 12 -50.66 -29.88 -27.22
C ASP A 12 -50.97 -31.38 -27.35
N ILE A 13 -50.70 -32.14 -26.28
CA ILE A 13 -51.10 -33.54 -26.16
C ILE A 13 -52.53 -33.58 -25.59
N GLY A 14 -53.51 -33.46 -26.49
CA GLY A 14 -54.91 -33.67 -26.15
C GLY A 14 -55.21 -35.15 -25.87
N GLN A 15 -56.44 -35.44 -25.41
CA GLN A 15 -56.90 -36.83 -25.21
C GLN A 15 -57.35 -37.52 -26.51
N CYS A 16 -57.52 -36.77 -27.60
CA CYS A 16 -57.98 -37.28 -28.91
C CYS A 16 -56.93 -37.15 -30.02
N ALA A 17 -56.02 -36.18 -29.93
CA ALA A 17 -54.98 -35.94 -30.93
C ALA A 17 -53.78 -35.20 -30.31
N ILE A 18 -52.58 -35.37 -30.88
CA ILE A 18 -51.50 -34.39 -30.76
C ILE A 18 -51.75 -33.27 -31.78
N LYS A 19 -51.61 -32.02 -31.34
CA LYS A 19 -51.76 -30.83 -32.18
C LYS A 19 -50.50 -29.98 -32.06
N ALA A 20 -49.79 -29.82 -33.17
CA ALA A 20 -48.56 -29.05 -33.23
C ALA A 20 -48.72 -27.86 -34.17
N LEU A 21 -48.14 -26.73 -33.81
CA LEU A 21 -47.99 -25.55 -34.65
C LEU A 21 -46.55 -25.04 -34.51
N ARG A 22 -45.87 -24.71 -35.60
CA ARG A 22 -44.63 -23.95 -35.58
C ARG A 22 -44.93 -22.53 -36.04
N CYS A 23 -44.67 -21.55 -35.19
CA CYS A 23 -44.70 -20.16 -35.59
C CYS A 23 -43.30 -19.54 -35.57
N THR A 24 -43.14 -18.49 -36.36
CA THR A 24 -41.93 -17.67 -36.45
C THR A 24 -42.27 -16.18 -36.45
N ILE A 25 -41.28 -15.32 -36.20
CA ILE A 25 -41.44 -13.86 -36.31
C ILE A 25 -40.77 -13.36 -37.59
N GLU A 26 -41.56 -12.72 -38.45
CA GLU A 26 -41.07 -11.98 -39.62
C GLU A 26 -41.52 -10.52 -39.56
N GLY A 27 -40.56 -9.60 -39.45
CA GLY A 27 -40.84 -8.22 -39.07
C GLY A 27 -41.41 -8.17 -37.65
N ASP A 28 -42.67 -7.75 -37.53
CA ASP A 28 -43.43 -7.77 -36.27
C ASP A 28 -44.57 -8.81 -36.25
N GLN A 29 -44.88 -9.42 -37.41
CA GLN A 29 -45.97 -10.39 -37.56
C GLN A 29 -45.54 -11.81 -37.18
N ILE A 30 -46.52 -12.60 -36.73
CA ILE A 30 -46.35 -14.03 -36.48
C ILE A 30 -46.71 -14.81 -37.75
N VAL A 31 -45.81 -15.68 -38.21
CA VAL A 31 -46.00 -16.53 -39.39
C VAL A 31 -46.13 -17.98 -38.94
N ALA A 32 -47.15 -18.70 -39.41
CA ALA A 32 -47.25 -20.14 -39.28
C ALA A 32 -46.38 -20.84 -40.34
N ASP A 33 -45.28 -21.45 -39.89
CA ASP A 33 -44.32 -22.19 -40.73
C ASP A 33 -44.87 -23.57 -41.13
N ALA A 34 -45.43 -24.28 -40.15
CA ALA A 34 -45.81 -25.69 -40.23
C ALA A 34 -46.86 -26.03 -39.16
N PHE A 35 -47.64 -27.08 -39.36
CA PHE A 35 -48.61 -27.59 -38.39
C PHE A 35 -48.71 -29.11 -38.48
N ASP A 36 -49.28 -29.74 -37.45
CA ASP A 36 -49.68 -31.15 -37.50
C ASP A 36 -50.95 -31.40 -36.68
N TYR A 37 -51.73 -32.39 -37.11
CA TYR A 37 -52.91 -32.92 -36.42
C TYR A 37 -52.86 -34.44 -36.50
N ILE A 38 -52.50 -35.09 -35.39
CA ILE A 38 -52.29 -36.54 -35.31
C ILE A 38 -53.33 -37.11 -34.36
N GLU A 39 -54.48 -37.53 -34.93
CA GLU A 39 -55.56 -38.17 -34.18
C GLU A 39 -55.18 -39.60 -33.78
N TYR A 40 -55.46 -39.98 -32.53
CA TYR A 40 -55.19 -41.32 -32.04
C TYR A 40 -56.25 -42.33 -32.53
N PRO A 41 -55.86 -43.59 -32.83
CA PRO A 41 -56.81 -44.68 -33.12
C PRO A 41 -57.87 -44.93 -32.03
N LYS A 42 -57.58 -44.60 -30.77
CA LYS A 42 -58.52 -44.56 -29.64
C LYS A 42 -58.30 -43.30 -28.82
N ILE A 43 -59.37 -42.72 -28.27
CA ILE A 43 -59.26 -41.63 -27.28
C ILE A 43 -58.53 -42.18 -26.06
N LEU A 44 -57.51 -41.46 -25.56
CA LEU A 44 -56.62 -41.93 -24.50
C LEU A 44 -57.34 -42.24 -23.17
N SER A 45 -58.53 -41.67 -22.97
CA SER A 45 -59.40 -41.92 -21.81
C SER A 45 -60.18 -43.25 -21.87
N GLN A 46 -60.08 -44.03 -22.94
CA GLN A 46 -60.87 -45.26 -23.10
C GLN A 46 -60.26 -46.41 -22.27
N PRO A 47 -61.07 -47.32 -21.68
CA PRO A 47 -60.56 -48.44 -20.90
C PRO A 47 -59.64 -49.41 -21.66
N GLU A 48 -59.72 -49.41 -23.00
CA GLU A 48 -58.91 -50.25 -23.90
C GLU A 48 -57.80 -49.46 -24.63
N ALA A 49 -57.46 -48.26 -24.16
CA ALA A 49 -56.36 -47.46 -24.69
C ALA A 49 -55.10 -47.66 -23.82
N GLU A 50 -53.93 -47.70 -24.45
CA GLU A 50 -52.63 -47.66 -23.78
C GLU A 50 -52.00 -46.29 -24.03
N PRO A 51 -52.18 -45.29 -23.12
CA PRO A 51 -51.89 -43.90 -23.48
C PRO A 51 -50.41 -43.63 -23.74
N GLU A 52 -49.52 -44.31 -23.00
CA GLU A 52 -48.07 -44.11 -23.17
C GLU A 52 -47.56 -44.67 -24.52
N LEU A 53 -48.21 -45.69 -25.08
CA LEU A 53 -47.94 -46.22 -26.41
C LEU A 53 -48.52 -45.31 -27.51
N LEU A 54 -49.80 -44.95 -27.41
CA LEU A 54 -50.49 -44.12 -28.41
C LEU A 54 -49.87 -42.71 -28.53
N ILE A 55 -49.44 -42.12 -27.41
CA ILE A 55 -48.68 -40.85 -27.42
C ILE A 55 -47.31 -41.04 -28.09
N LYS A 56 -46.61 -42.15 -27.83
CA LYS A 56 -45.30 -42.44 -28.45
C LYS A 56 -45.41 -42.57 -29.96
N GLU A 57 -46.35 -43.38 -30.46
CA GLU A 57 -46.57 -43.57 -31.90
C GLU A 57 -46.93 -42.26 -32.61
N ALA A 58 -47.72 -41.39 -31.97
CA ALA A 58 -48.06 -40.08 -32.48
C ALA A 58 -46.86 -39.10 -32.46
N LEU A 59 -45.98 -39.15 -31.45
CA LEU A 59 -44.74 -38.37 -31.43
C LEU A 59 -43.71 -38.85 -32.46
N GLU A 60 -43.61 -40.17 -32.70
CA GLU A 60 -42.80 -40.74 -33.78
C GLU A 60 -43.37 -40.34 -35.16
N THR A 61 -44.70 -40.29 -35.30
CA THR A 61 -45.37 -39.75 -36.50
C THR A 61 -45.06 -38.27 -36.69
N PHE A 62 -45.13 -37.46 -35.63
CA PHE A 62 -44.80 -36.03 -35.67
C PHE A 62 -43.34 -35.78 -36.09
N LEU A 63 -42.39 -36.52 -35.52
CA LEU A 63 -40.97 -36.42 -35.84
C LEU A 63 -40.62 -36.94 -37.25
N SER A 64 -41.37 -37.91 -37.80
CA SER A 64 -41.18 -38.33 -39.19
C SER A 64 -41.65 -37.31 -40.23
N ARG A 65 -42.45 -36.32 -39.80
CA ARG A 65 -42.95 -35.21 -40.63
C ARG A 65 -42.19 -33.90 -40.40
N ASN A 66 -41.58 -33.71 -39.22
CA ASN A 66 -41.08 -32.42 -38.75
C ASN A 66 -39.69 -32.53 -38.11
N GLU A 67 -38.72 -31.83 -38.68
CA GLU A 67 -37.41 -31.60 -38.03
C GLU A 67 -37.52 -30.53 -36.94
N ILE A 68 -36.80 -30.73 -35.83
CA ILE A 68 -36.73 -29.80 -34.69
C ILE A 68 -35.26 -29.41 -34.46
N SER A 69 -34.88 -28.17 -34.81
CA SER A 69 -33.55 -27.64 -34.52
C SER A 69 -33.43 -27.27 -33.05
N ARG A 70 -32.70 -28.08 -32.27
CA ARG A 70 -32.30 -27.78 -30.88
C ARG A 70 -31.53 -26.47 -30.68
N ARG A 71 -31.18 -25.76 -31.76
CA ARG A 71 -30.47 -24.47 -31.74
C ARG A 71 -31.38 -23.29 -32.09
N ASP A 72 -32.36 -23.49 -32.97
CA ASP A 72 -33.11 -22.41 -33.60
C ASP A 72 -34.63 -22.46 -33.31
N ASP A 73 -35.15 -23.62 -32.90
CA ASP A 73 -36.54 -23.82 -32.46
C ASP A 73 -36.59 -24.00 -30.93
N LYS A 74 -37.48 -23.26 -30.25
CA LYS A 74 -37.96 -23.62 -28.90
C LYS A 74 -39.09 -24.65 -29.00
N VAL A 75 -39.22 -25.55 -28.02
CA VAL A 75 -40.44 -26.37 -27.87
C VAL A 75 -41.21 -26.00 -26.60
N ALA A 76 -42.47 -25.60 -26.76
CA ALA A 76 -43.40 -25.26 -25.70
C ALA A 76 -44.55 -26.28 -25.66
N ILE A 77 -44.90 -26.78 -24.47
CA ILE A 77 -46.01 -27.73 -24.29
C ILE A 77 -47.07 -27.24 -23.32
N SER A 78 -48.31 -27.64 -23.58
CA SER A 78 -49.43 -27.47 -22.67
C SER A 78 -49.58 -28.65 -21.71
N VAL A 79 -50.08 -28.36 -20.52
CA VAL A 79 -50.64 -29.32 -19.55
C VAL A 79 -52.09 -28.93 -19.22
N PRO A 80 -53.00 -29.90 -18.96
CA PRO A 80 -54.42 -29.59 -18.76
C PRO A 80 -54.67 -28.64 -17.57
N GLY A 81 -55.64 -27.72 -17.69
CA GLY A 81 -55.94 -26.74 -16.63
C GLY A 81 -56.20 -27.39 -15.26
N GLN A 82 -56.99 -28.46 -15.23
CA GLN A 82 -57.28 -29.27 -14.03
C GLN A 82 -56.06 -29.95 -13.37
N SER A 83 -54.90 -30.02 -14.04
CA SER A 83 -53.68 -30.63 -13.48
C SER A 83 -52.84 -29.63 -12.67
N GLY A 84 -53.12 -28.33 -12.78
CA GLY A 84 -52.50 -27.28 -12.00
C GLY A 84 -53.48 -26.53 -11.11
N LEU A 85 -52.92 -25.64 -10.29
CA LEU A 85 -53.61 -24.65 -9.49
C LEU A 85 -53.29 -23.27 -10.07
N THR A 86 -54.31 -22.44 -10.24
CA THR A 86 -54.15 -21.00 -10.47
C THR A 86 -54.84 -20.23 -9.35
N LYS A 87 -54.16 -19.23 -8.80
CA LYS A 87 -54.68 -18.32 -7.78
C LYS A 87 -54.29 -16.90 -8.16
N PHE A 88 -55.25 -15.99 -8.10
CA PHE A 88 -55.01 -14.56 -8.28
C PHE A 88 -55.16 -13.88 -6.92
N PHE A 89 -54.24 -12.98 -6.60
CA PHE A 89 -54.28 -12.18 -5.37
C PHE A 89 -53.75 -10.78 -5.66
N LYS A 90 -54.16 -9.80 -4.84
CA LYS A 90 -53.61 -8.45 -4.88
C LYS A 90 -52.62 -8.28 -3.72
N PRO A 91 -51.30 -8.14 -3.97
CA PRO A 91 -50.36 -7.75 -2.92
C PRO A 91 -50.71 -6.38 -2.34
N PRO A 92 -50.37 -6.09 -1.07
CA PRO A 92 -50.37 -4.72 -0.57
C PRO A 92 -49.32 -3.87 -1.32
N PRO A 93 -49.48 -2.53 -1.37
CA PRO A 93 -48.51 -1.64 -2.02
C PRO A 93 -47.07 -1.89 -1.59
N VAL A 94 -46.20 -2.22 -2.54
CA VAL A 94 -44.83 -2.68 -2.26
C VAL A 94 -43.85 -2.34 -3.39
N ASP A 95 -42.61 -2.03 -3.05
CA ASP A 95 -41.45 -2.00 -3.96
C ASP A 95 -41.41 -3.29 -4.79
N VAL A 96 -41.38 -3.17 -6.12
CA VAL A 96 -41.34 -4.30 -7.07
C VAL A 96 -40.21 -5.28 -6.76
N LYS A 97 -39.08 -4.82 -6.19
CA LYS A 97 -37.95 -5.68 -5.77
C LYS A 97 -38.31 -6.65 -4.65
N ARG A 98 -39.31 -6.35 -3.81
CA ARG A 98 -39.80 -7.20 -2.71
C ARG A 98 -41.02 -8.03 -3.08
N LEU A 99 -41.63 -7.78 -4.25
CA LEU A 99 -42.75 -8.56 -4.76
C LEU A 99 -42.47 -10.09 -4.77
N PRO A 100 -41.28 -10.61 -5.14
CA PRO A 100 -41.00 -12.04 -5.12
C PRO A 100 -41.12 -12.69 -3.73
N ASP A 101 -40.75 -11.98 -2.66
CA ASP A 101 -40.84 -12.50 -1.29
C ASP A 101 -42.29 -12.55 -0.80
N ILE A 102 -43.11 -11.56 -1.16
CA ILE A 102 -44.57 -11.59 -0.90
C ILE A 102 -45.22 -12.71 -1.71
N CYS A 103 -44.88 -12.87 -2.99
CA CYS A 103 -45.38 -13.97 -3.81
C CYS A 103 -45.00 -15.34 -3.23
N ARG A 104 -43.80 -15.48 -2.63
CA ARG A 104 -43.36 -16.70 -1.95
C ARG A 104 -44.10 -16.94 -0.62
N PHE A 105 -44.42 -15.88 0.12
CA PHE A 105 -45.23 -15.95 1.35
C PHE A 105 -46.68 -16.36 1.05
N GLU A 106 -47.30 -15.71 0.06
CA GLU A 106 -48.65 -16.07 -0.41
C GLU A 106 -48.69 -17.45 -1.04
N ALA A 107 -47.73 -17.84 -1.87
CA ALA A 107 -47.65 -19.20 -2.41
C ALA A 107 -47.67 -20.27 -1.30
N LYS A 108 -47.02 -20.01 -0.15
CA LYS A 108 -47.03 -20.92 1.01
C LYS A 108 -48.40 -21.01 1.72
N GLN A 109 -49.28 -20.02 1.56
CA GLN A 109 -50.65 -20.05 2.11
C GLN A 109 -51.69 -20.56 1.09
N GLN A 110 -51.57 -20.13 -0.16
CA GLN A 110 -52.56 -20.37 -1.23
C GLN A 110 -52.42 -21.75 -1.88
N ILE A 111 -51.23 -22.36 -1.85
CA ILE A 111 -50.97 -23.71 -2.38
C ILE A 111 -51.13 -24.74 -1.25
N PRO A 112 -52.05 -25.72 -1.37
CA PRO A 112 -52.35 -26.69 -0.29
C PRO A 112 -51.32 -27.85 -0.19
N PHE A 113 -50.07 -27.62 -0.62
CA PHE A 113 -48.98 -28.60 -0.65
C PHE A 113 -47.64 -27.91 -0.34
N PRO A 114 -46.62 -28.63 0.19
CA PRO A 114 -45.28 -28.07 0.39
C PRO A 114 -44.68 -27.50 -0.91
N LEU A 115 -44.00 -26.36 -0.85
CA LEU A 115 -43.42 -25.67 -2.02
C LEU A 115 -42.31 -26.48 -2.69
N GLU A 116 -41.80 -27.50 -2.02
CA GLU A 116 -40.80 -28.46 -2.48
C GLU A 116 -41.43 -29.52 -3.41
N GLU A 117 -42.66 -29.96 -3.10
CA GLU A 117 -43.42 -30.96 -3.85
C GLU A 117 -44.10 -30.41 -5.11
N VAL A 118 -44.29 -29.10 -5.20
CA VAL A 118 -44.80 -28.41 -6.39
C VAL A 118 -43.67 -27.77 -7.19
N ILE A 119 -43.93 -27.56 -8.47
CA ILE A 119 -43.26 -26.54 -9.26
C ILE A 119 -44.27 -25.42 -9.40
N TRP A 120 -43.85 -24.19 -9.09
CA TRP A 120 -44.68 -23.01 -9.14
C TRP A 120 -43.90 -21.83 -9.71
N ASP A 121 -44.64 -20.90 -10.28
CA ASP A 121 -44.14 -19.66 -10.87
C ASP A 121 -45.20 -18.56 -10.67
N PHE A 122 -44.82 -17.29 -10.78
CA PHE A 122 -45.74 -16.18 -10.59
C PHE A 122 -45.52 -15.09 -11.64
N GLN A 123 -46.57 -14.32 -11.94
CA GLN A 123 -46.46 -13.15 -12.79
C GLN A 123 -47.49 -12.08 -12.44
N GLN A 124 -47.04 -10.82 -12.52
CA GLN A 124 -47.84 -9.61 -12.43
C GLN A 124 -48.75 -9.48 -13.68
N LEU A 125 -50.04 -9.21 -13.47
CA LEU A 125 -50.97 -8.91 -14.56
C LEU A 125 -50.90 -7.42 -14.93
N ALA A 126 -51.18 -7.10 -16.20
CA ALA A 126 -51.06 -5.75 -16.76
C ALA A 126 -52.00 -4.70 -16.14
N GLY A 127 -53.11 -5.12 -15.51
CA GLY A 127 -54.09 -4.21 -14.89
C GLY A 127 -53.66 -3.62 -13.55
N GLY A 128 -52.40 -3.20 -13.40
CA GLY A 128 -51.83 -2.68 -12.15
C GLY A 128 -50.72 -1.67 -12.40
N GLN A 129 -50.74 -0.56 -11.67
CA GLN A 129 -49.86 0.58 -11.89
C GLN A 129 -48.58 0.48 -11.05
N VAL A 130 -47.47 1.02 -11.57
CA VAL A 130 -46.20 1.15 -10.81
C VAL A 130 -45.90 2.64 -10.63
N ILE A 131 -46.08 3.13 -9.40
CA ILE A 131 -45.89 4.54 -9.04
C ILE A 131 -44.73 4.64 -8.05
N ASP A 132 -43.75 5.49 -8.33
CA ASP A 132 -42.51 5.67 -7.54
C ASP A 132 -41.76 4.35 -7.21
N GLY A 133 -41.88 3.34 -8.09
CA GLY A 133 -41.30 2.00 -7.91
C GLY A 133 -42.12 1.03 -7.05
N PHE A 134 -43.29 1.45 -6.56
CA PHE A 134 -44.24 0.61 -5.83
C PHE A 134 -45.33 0.09 -6.79
N ALA A 135 -45.61 -1.21 -6.74
CA ALA A 135 -46.76 -1.82 -7.40
C ALA A 135 -48.04 -1.50 -6.60
N ILE A 136 -49.04 -0.87 -7.23
CA ILE A 136 -50.30 -0.43 -6.62
C ILE A 136 -51.47 -0.99 -7.44
N ASP A 137 -52.49 -1.50 -6.73
CA ASP A 137 -53.70 -2.17 -7.23
C ASP A 137 -53.51 -3.38 -8.18
N THR A 138 -52.24 -3.72 -8.42
CA THR A 138 -51.74 -4.90 -9.11
C THR A 138 -52.39 -6.19 -8.65
N GLU A 139 -52.71 -7.03 -9.63
CA GLU A 139 -53.08 -8.43 -9.42
C GLU A 139 -51.92 -9.33 -9.88
N VAL A 140 -51.64 -10.38 -9.10
CA VAL A 140 -50.59 -11.36 -9.37
C VAL A 140 -51.20 -12.74 -9.52
N GLY A 141 -50.90 -13.40 -10.63
CA GLY A 141 -51.18 -14.81 -10.84
C GLY A 141 -50.10 -15.69 -10.23
N LEU A 142 -50.49 -16.59 -9.33
CA LEU A 142 -49.71 -17.74 -8.87
C LEU A 142 -50.15 -18.97 -9.67
N PHE A 143 -49.19 -19.67 -10.29
CA PHE A 143 -49.42 -20.87 -11.08
C PHE A 143 -48.59 -22.01 -10.51
N ALA A 144 -49.20 -23.15 -10.17
CA ALA A 144 -48.52 -24.26 -9.52
C ALA A 144 -49.00 -25.63 -10.03
N MET A 145 -48.11 -26.62 -10.02
CA MET A 145 -48.43 -28.00 -10.41
C MET A 145 -47.57 -28.97 -9.60
N LYS A 146 -48.11 -30.13 -9.22
CA LYS A 146 -47.32 -31.15 -8.51
C LYS A 146 -46.15 -31.62 -9.39
N ARG A 147 -44.95 -31.66 -8.81
CA ARG A 147 -43.69 -32.01 -9.48
C ARG A 147 -43.76 -33.36 -10.20
N GLU A 148 -44.43 -34.33 -9.59
CA GLU A 148 -44.75 -35.64 -10.18
C GLU A 148 -45.55 -35.51 -11.50
N GLN A 149 -46.60 -34.69 -11.51
CA GLN A 149 -47.45 -34.50 -12.69
C GLN A 149 -46.72 -33.75 -13.80
N VAL A 150 -45.86 -32.78 -13.46
CA VAL A 150 -44.94 -32.15 -14.44
C VAL A 150 -44.01 -33.21 -15.04
N HIS A 151 -43.35 -34.03 -14.22
CA HIS A 151 -42.49 -35.10 -14.73
C HIS A 151 -43.24 -36.14 -15.56
N ARG A 152 -44.53 -36.42 -15.26
CA ARG A 152 -45.41 -37.24 -16.10
C ARG A 152 -45.66 -36.60 -17.48
N ALA A 153 -45.92 -35.30 -17.54
CA ALA A 153 -46.08 -34.58 -18.81
C ALA A 153 -44.78 -34.51 -19.62
N LEU A 154 -43.62 -34.42 -18.95
CA LEU A 154 -42.30 -34.43 -19.60
C LEU A 154 -41.89 -35.82 -20.14
N ARG A 155 -42.41 -36.92 -19.59
CA ARG A 155 -41.96 -38.30 -19.92
C ARG A 155 -41.98 -38.62 -21.43
N PRO A 156 -43.08 -38.43 -22.19
CA PRO A 156 -43.13 -38.79 -23.60
C PRO A 156 -42.08 -38.05 -24.45
N PHE A 157 -41.90 -36.76 -24.20
CA PHE A 157 -40.93 -35.92 -24.91
C PHE A 157 -39.49 -36.29 -24.57
N ASN A 158 -39.19 -36.63 -23.31
CA ASN A 158 -37.88 -37.15 -22.91
C ASN A 158 -37.56 -38.49 -23.62
N THR A 159 -38.56 -39.38 -23.77
CA THR A 159 -38.40 -40.65 -24.50
C THR A 159 -38.16 -40.43 -26.00
N ALA A 160 -38.76 -39.39 -26.58
CA ALA A 160 -38.55 -38.96 -27.96
C ALA A 160 -37.31 -38.07 -28.17
N ASP A 161 -36.48 -37.86 -27.12
CA ASP A 161 -35.32 -36.93 -27.09
C ASP A 161 -35.65 -35.49 -27.55
N ILE A 162 -36.91 -35.07 -27.36
CA ILE A 162 -37.40 -33.70 -27.64
C ILE A 162 -37.07 -32.81 -26.44
N GLN A 163 -36.32 -31.72 -26.68
CA GLN A 163 -35.98 -30.77 -25.63
C GLN A 163 -37.11 -29.74 -25.42
N LEU A 164 -37.80 -29.82 -24.27
CA LEU A 164 -38.89 -28.91 -23.91
C LEU A 164 -38.40 -27.68 -23.14
N ASP A 165 -38.61 -26.47 -23.65
CA ASP A 165 -38.13 -25.22 -23.04
C ASP A 165 -39.22 -24.48 -22.26
N ILE A 166 -40.51 -24.72 -22.54
CA ILE A 166 -41.65 -24.17 -21.80
C ILE A 166 -42.65 -25.28 -21.46
N VAL A 167 -43.18 -25.27 -20.24
CA VAL A 167 -44.37 -26.04 -19.83
C VAL A 167 -45.39 -25.06 -19.28
N GLN A 168 -46.58 -24.99 -19.86
CA GLN A 168 -47.61 -24.01 -19.52
C GLN A 168 -48.97 -24.68 -19.32
N LEU A 169 -49.81 -24.13 -18.43
CA LEU A 169 -51.20 -24.58 -18.26
C LEU A 169 -52.04 -24.13 -19.47
N ALA A 170 -52.83 -25.04 -20.06
CA ALA A 170 -53.63 -24.76 -21.26
C ALA A 170 -54.53 -23.51 -21.17
N PRO A 171 -55.21 -23.19 -20.03
CA PRO A 171 -55.93 -21.93 -19.85
C PRO A 171 -55.07 -20.68 -20.06
N ILE A 172 -53.81 -20.72 -19.67
CA ILE A 172 -52.87 -19.59 -19.74
C ILE A 172 -52.39 -19.39 -21.17
N SER A 173 -52.16 -20.49 -21.90
CA SER A 173 -51.96 -20.44 -23.34
C SER A 173 -53.17 -19.84 -24.08
N ILE A 174 -54.39 -20.23 -23.69
CA ILE A 174 -55.62 -19.67 -24.27
C ILE A 174 -55.71 -18.16 -24.02
N TYR A 175 -55.38 -17.68 -22.80
CA TYR A 175 -55.26 -16.24 -22.51
C TYR A 175 -54.21 -15.57 -23.41
N ASN A 176 -53.04 -16.17 -23.64
CA ASN A 176 -51.99 -15.60 -24.50
C ASN A 176 -52.44 -15.45 -25.96
N PHE A 177 -53.18 -16.43 -26.49
CA PHE A 177 -53.82 -16.32 -27.81
C PHE A 177 -54.88 -15.21 -27.82
N VAL A 178 -55.81 -15.22 -26.86
CA VAL A 178 -56.94 -14.28 -26.79
C VAL A 178 -56.47 -12.81 -26.69
N THR A 179 -55.44 -12.56 -25.88
CA THR A 179 -54.89 -11.22 -25.64
C THR A 179 -53.99 -10.68 -26.75
N HIS A 180 -53.67 -11.50 -27.76
CA HIS A 180 -52.91 -11.12 -28.96
C HIS A 180 -53.79 -11.06 -30.22
N ASP A 181 -54.79 -11.95 -30.34
CA ASP A 181 -55.51 -12.18 -31.61
C ASP A 181 -56.99 -11.72 -31.58
N ILE A 182 -57.59 -11.63 -30.39
CA ILE A 182 -59.01 -11.27 -30.21
C ILE A 182 -59.18 -9.91 -29.52
N LEU A 183 -58.31 -9.57 -28.57
CA LEU A 183 -58.35 -8.34 -27.78
C LEU A 183 -57.23 -7.35 -28.20
N THR A 184 -57.10 -7.15 -29.52
CA THR A 184 -56.20 -6.17 -30.15
C THR A 184 -56.59 -4.73 -29.83
N ASP A 185 -57.89 -4.43 -29.84
CA ASP A 185 -58.44 -3.07 -29.87
C ASP A 185 -58.65 -2.48 -28.46
N GLY A 186 -57.84 -2.89 -27.49
CA GLY A 186 -57.90 -2.41 -26.10
C GLY A 186 -57.20 -1.06 -25.89
N PRO A 187 -57.39 -0.40 -24.72
CA PRO A 187 -56.54 0.71 -24.32
C PRO A 187 -55.10 0.24 -24.05
N ASP A 188 -54.15 1.19 -24.00
CA ASP A 188 -52.78 0.93 -23.55
C ASP A 188 -52.74 0.59 -22.04
N GLU A 189 -51.67 -0.08 -21.58
CA GLU A 189 -51.57 -0.55 -20.19
C GLU A 189 -51.51 0.62 -19.18
N ASP A 190 -50.87 1.73 -19.53
CA ASP A 190 -50.85 2.98 -18.75
C ASP A 190 -52.23 3.68 -18.64
N MET A 191 -53.16 3.33 -19.54
CA MET A 191 -54.51 3.90 -19.63
C MET A 191 -55.59 2.99 -19.01
N PHE A 192 -55.20 1.91 -18.33
CA PHE A 192 -56.14 1.01 -17.66
C PHE A 192 -56.75 1.64 -16.41
N ASP A 193 -58.06 1.87 -16.43
CA ASP A 193 -58.85 2.27 -15.26
C ASP A 193 -59.37 1.02 -14.50
N PRO A 194 -58.97 0.81 -13.23
CA PRO A 194 -59.53 -0.25 -12.38
C PRO A 194 -61.04 -0.10 -12.09
N ASP A 195 -61.59 1.10 -12.28
CA ASP A 195 -62.94 1.50 -11.87
C ASP A 195 -63.99 1.49 -12.99
N ASP A 196 -63.60 1.62 -14.26
CA ASP A 196 -64.40 1.22 -15.42
C ASP A 196 -63.60 0.32 -16.40
N PRO A 197 -63.31 -0.93 -16.01
CA PRO A 197 -62.45 -1.81 -16.79
C PRO A 197 -63.08 -2.21 -18.14
N PRO A 198 -62.27 -2.44 -19.20
CA PRO A 198 -62.77 -2.92 -20.50
C PRO A 198 -63.55 -4.23 -20.38
N GLU A 199 -64.49 -4.43 -21.31
CA GLU A 199 -65.37 -5.60 -21.30
C GLU A 199 -64.57 -6.92 -21.40
N SER A 200 -64.90 -7.88 -20.54
CA SER A 200 -64.31 -9.20 -20.56
C SER A 200 -65.02 -10.11 -21.55
N ILE A 201 -64.26 -10.99 -22.23
CA ILE A 201 -64.82 -12.13 -22.95
C ILE A 201 -64.68 -13.40 -22.10
N VAL A 202 -65.66 -14.30 -22.22
CA VAL A 202 -65.59 -15.66 -21.68
C VAL A 202 -65.12 -16.58 -22.81
N VAL A 203 -64.17 -17.47 -22.53
CA VAL A 203 -63.61 -18.39 -23.52
C VAL A 203 -63.78 -19.82 -23.01
N LEU A 204 -64.51 -20.65 -23.75
CA LEU A 204 -64.76 -22.05 -23.40
C LEU A 204 -63.96 -22.97 -24.35
N ALA A 205 -62.82 -23.46 -23.89
CA ALA A 205 -62.02 -24.45 -24.61
C ALA A 205 -62.51 -25.87 -24.28
N MET A 206 -63.48 -26.34 -25.08
CA MET A 206 -64.17 -27.61 -24.90
C MET A 206 -63.34 -28.80 -25.40
N GLY A 207 -62.46 -29.28 -24.54
CA GLY A 207 -61.68 -30.50 -24.74
C GLY A 207 -62.52 -31.79 -24.66
N THR A 208 -61.82 -32.92 -24.66
CA THR A 208 -62.44 -34.25 -24.64
C THR A 208 -63.04 -34.59 -23.27
N ASP A 209 -62.29 -34.43 -22.19
CA ASP A 209 -62.76 -34.80 -20.83
C ASP A 209 -63.08 -33.59 -19.95
N ALA A 210 -62.45 -32.45 -20.20
CA ALA A 210 -62.66 -31.20 -19.48
C ALA A 210 -62.86 -30.03 -20.46
N THR A 211 -63.47 -28.96 -19.96
CA THR A 211 -63.64 -27.68 -20.63
C THR A 211 -62.94 -26.63 -19.80
N ASP A 212 -61.86 -26.06 -20.33
CA ASP A 212 -61.16 -24.98 -19.66
C ASP A 212 -61.88 -23.66 -19.97
N LEU A 213 -62.42 -23.01 -18.92
CA LEU A 213 -63.08 -21.72 -18.99
C LEU A 213 -62.08 -20.63 -18.55
N VAL A 214 -61.88 -19.64 -19.41
CA VAL A 214 -61.10 -18.42 -19.13
C VAL A 214 -62.02 -17.21 -19.22
N VAL A 215 -61.83 -16.21 -18.36
CA VAL A 215 -62.45 -14.89 -18.48
C VAL A 215 -61.34 -13.84 -18.45
N THR A 216 -61.32 -12.93 -19.43
CA THR A 216 -60.30 -11.88 -19.53
C THR A 216 -60.76 -10.68 -20.36
N ASN A 217 -60.22 -9.51 -20.03
CA ASN A 217 -60.30 -8.27 -20.79
C ASN A 217 -58.92 -7.77 -21.26
N GLY A 218 -57.92 -8.65 -21.33
CA GLY A 218 -56.51 -8.28 -21.52
C GLY A 218 -55.77 -8.11 -20.20
N PHE A 219 -56.29 -7.27 -19.32
CA PHE A 219 -55.61 -6.77 -18.11
C PHE A 219 -55.72 -7.68 -16.90
N ARG A 220 -56.89 -8.31 -16.71
CA ARG A 220 -57.15 -9.31 -15.67
C ARG A 220 -57.44 -10.68 -16.28
N MET A 221 -57.27 -11.72 -15.49
CA MET A 221 -57.56 -13.10 -15.87
C MET A 221 -58.23 -13.83 -14.72
N TRP A 222 -59.29 -14.58 -15.03
CA TRP A 222 -59.80 -15.65 -14.17
C TRP A 222 -59.90 -16.95 -14.98
N GLN A 223 -59.72 -18.11 -14.33
CA GLN A 223 -59.89 -19.40 -15.00
C GLN A 223 -60.48 -20.47 -14.08
N ARG A 224 -61.24 -21.38 -14.68
CA ARG A 224 -61.75 -22.59 -14.04
C ARG A 224 -61.79 -23.74 -15.05
N SER A 225 -61.12 -24.84 -14.74
CA SER A 225 -61.32 -26.12 -15.45
C SER A 225 -62.62 -26.77 -14.98
N ILE A 226 -63.54 -27.05 -15.92
CA ILE A 226 -64.80 -27.76 -15.68
C ILE A 226 -64.59 -29.23 -16.11
N PRO A 227 -64.85 -30.23 -15.24
CA PRO A 227 -64.65 -31.65 -15.55
C PRO A 227 -65.78 -32.23 -16.43
N LEU A 228 -66.05 -31.56 -17.55
CA LEU A 228 -67.07 -31.93 -18.55
C LEU A 228 -66.54 -31.60 -19.95
N GLY A 229 -66.79 -32.46 -20.93
CA GLY A 229 -66.20 -32.33 -22.28
C GLY A 229 -66.78 -33.32 -23.28
N GLY A 230 -66.26 -33.31 -24.51
CA GLY A 230 -66.79 -34.07 -25.66
C GLY A 230 -66.98 -35.59 -25.48
N ASN A 231 -66.30 -36.21 -24.51
CA ASN A 231 -66.42 -37.62 -24.12
C ASN A 231 -67.70 -37.89 -23.29
N HIS A 232 -68.18 -36.91 -22.53
CA HIS A 232 -69.39 -37.04 -21.72
C HIS A 232 -70.63 -37.18 -22.59
N PHE A 233 -70.68 -36.45 -23.72
CA PHE A 233 -71.67 -36.64 -24.78
C PHE A 233 -71.61 -38.06 -25.37
N THR A 234 -70.42 -38.60 -25.65
CA THR A 234 -70.24 -39.96 -26.17
C THR A 234 -70.69 -41.05 -25.17
N LYS A 235 -70.31 -40.90 -23.90
CA LYS A 235 -70.73 -41.78 -22.79
C LYS A 235 -72.25 -41.74 -22.57
N GLN A 236 -72.88 -40.57 -22.71
CA GLN A 236 -74.33 -40.43 -22.63
C GLN A 236 -75.05 -41.08 -23.83
N LEU A 237 -74.55 -40.91 -25.06
CA LEU A 237 -75.07 -41.62 -26.24
C LEU A 237 -74.91 -43.15 -26.13
N THR A 238 -73.77 -43.61 -25.59
CA THR A 238 -73.51 -45.03 -25.27
C THR A 238 -74.56 -45.59 -24.32
N LYS A 239 -74.93 -44.82 -23.28
CA LYS A 239 -75.93 -45.18 -22.28
C LYS A 239 -77.36 -45.21 -22.82
N GLU A 240 -77.84 -44.12 -23.40
CA GLU A 240 -79.26 -43.99 -23.80
C GLU A 240 -79.58 -44.82 -25.06
N LEU A 241 -78.68 -44.83 -26.05
CA LEU A 241 -78.88 -45.54 -27.33
C LEU A 241 -78.29 -46.97 -27.32
N LYS A 242 -77.67 -47.39 -26.20
CA LYS A 242 -77.05 -48.73 -26.01
C LYS A 242 -76.02 -49.09 -27.09
N LEU A 243 -75.30 -48.07 -27.58
CA LEU A 243 -74.27 -48.20 -28.63
C LEU A 243 -72.90 -48.49 -28.01
N THR A 244 -72.02 -49.18 -28.74
CA THR A 244 -70.59 -49.24 -28.39
C THR A 244 -69.95 -47.85 -28.50
N PHE A 245 -68.93 -47.56 -27.70
CA PHE A 245 -68.28 -46.23 -27.66
C PHE A 245 -67.89 -45.68 -29.04
N ALA A 246 -67.27 -46.49 -29.91
CA ALA A 246 -66.88 -46.07 -31.26
C ALA A 246 -68.09 -45.69 -32.15
N LYS A 247 -69.20 -46.41 -32.03
CA LYS A 247 -70.46 -46.08 -32.73
C LYS A 247 -71.09 -44.79 -32.18
N ALA A 248 -71.05 -44.59 -30.86
CA ALA A 248 -71.52 -43.37 -30.22
C ALA A 248 -70.67 -42.15 -30.62
N GLU A 249 -69.35 -42.30 -30.72
CA GLU A 249 -68.42 -41.24 -31.15
C GLU A 249 -68.67 -40.86 -32.62
N HIS A 250 -68.80 -41.86 -33.51
CA HIS A 250 -69.14 -41.64 -34.91
C HIS A 250 -70.50 -40.94 -35.07
N LEU A 251 -71.51 -41.37 -34.30
CA LEU A 251 -72.85 -40.78 -34.32
C LEU A 251 -72.86 -39.34 -33.77
N LYS A 252 -72.04 -39.04 -32.74
CA LYS A 252 -71.85 -37.69 -32.20
C LYS A 252 -71.22 -36.75 -33.24
N ARG A 253 -70.15 -37.19 -33.90
CA ARG A 253 -69.44 -36.40 -34.94
C ARG A 253 -70.35 -36.14 -36.14
N ASN A 254 -71.08 -37.16 -36.58
CA ASN A 254 -71.96 -37.11 -37.75
C ASN A 254 -73.45 -36.88 -37.39
N ALA A 255 -73.75 -36.20 -36.29
CA ALA A 255 -75.12 -36.12 -35.76
C ALA A 255 -76.16 -35.48 -36.72
N ARG A 256 -75.74 -34.64 -37.68
CA ARG A 256 -76.59 -34.11 -38.77
C ARG A 256 -76.99 -35.16 -39.82
N GLN A 257 -76.24 -36.25 -39.92
CA GLN A 257 -76.41 -37.34 -40.89
C GLN A 257 -77.03 -38.60 -40.27
N ALA A 258 -77.40 -38.55 -38.99
CA ALA A 258 -78.13 -39.63 -38.32
C ALA A 258 -79.52 -39.83 -38.94
N GLU A 259 -80.07 -41.05 -38.86
CA GLU A 259 -81.43 -41.36 -39.30
C GLU A 259 -82.48 -40.56 -38.51
N ASP A 260 -82.23 -40.32 -37.21
CA ASP A 260 -82.98 -39.38 -36.38
C ASP A 260 -82.04 -38.45 -35.57
N PRO A 261 -81.68 -37.27 -36.14
CA PRO A 261 -80.87 -36.26 -35.45
C PRO A 261 -81.54 -35.69 -34.19
N LYS A 262 -82.88 -35.74 -34.11
CA LYS A 262 -83.65 -35.20 -32.99
C LYS A 262 -83.53 -36.12 -31.77
N THR A 263 -83.62 -37.44 -31.96
CA THR A 263 -83.37 -38.41 -30.88
C THR A 263 -81.91 -38.35 -30.41
N VAL A 264 -80.93 -38.21 -31.32
CA VAL A 264 -79.51 -38.03 -30.97
C VAL A 264 -79.31 -36.77 -30.11
N PHE A 265 -79.90 -35.64 -30.48
CA PHE A 265 -79.85 -34.40 -29.69
C PHE A 265 -80.56 -34.54 -28.33
N GLN A 266 -81.73 -35.20 -28.28
CA GLN A 266 -82.46 -35.44 -27.04
C GLN A 266 -81.68 -36.31 -26.05
N ALA A 267 -81.03 -37.39 -26.52
CA ALA A 267 -80.18 -38.23 -25.69
C ALA A 267 -79.02 -37.45 -25.04
N MET A 268 -78.42 -36.51 -25.78
CA MET A 268 -77.34 -35.64 -25.29
C MET A 268 -77.80 -34.49 -24.39
N ARG A 269 -79.10 -34.16 -24.37
CA ARG A 269 -79.65 -32.98 -23.66
C ARG A 269 -79.20 -32.81 -22.20
N PRO A 270 -79.07 -33.87 -21.37
CA PRO A 270 -78.55 -33.72 -20.00
C PRO A 270 -77.17 -33.06 -19.96
N ILE A 271 -76.22 -33.51 -20.78
CA ILE A 271 -74.84 -32.99 -20.80
C ILE A 271 -74.79 -31.53 -21.26
N PHE A 272 -75.70 -31.11 -22.16
CA PHE A 272 -75.85 -29.69 -22.50
C PHE A 272 -76.35 -28.84 -21.31
N ASN A 273 -77.31 -29.35 -20.52
CA ASN A 273 -77.79 -28.66 -19.33
C ASN A 273 -76.69 -28.55 -18.26
N ASP A 274 -75.94 -29.64 -18.04
CA ASP A 274 -74.85 -29.69 -17.05
C ASP A 274 -73.74 -28.69 -17.41
N LEU A 275 -73.37 -28.62 -18.70
CA LEU A 275 -72.42 -27.63 -19.22
C LEU A 275 -72.88 -26.20 -18.98
N VAL A 276 -74.11 -25.88 -19.39
CA VAL A 276 -74.71 -24.55 -19.20
C VAL A 276 -74.75 -24.17 -17.72
N THR A 277 -75.13 -25.11 -16.85
CA THR A 277 -75.23 -24.89 -15.39
C THR A 277 -73.86 -24.61 -14.76
N GLU A 278 -72.82 -25.35 -15.14
CA GLU A 278 -71.46 -25.10 -14.63
C GLU A 278 -70.86 -23.81 -15.21
N VAL A 279 -71.14 -23.45 -16.46
CA VAL A 279 -70.70 -22.17 -17.04
C VAL A 279 -71.41 -21.00 -16.37
N GLN A 280 -72.74 -21.04 -16.18
CA GLN A 280 -73.50 -20.02 -15.44
C GLN A 280 -72.95 -19.84 -14.02
N ARG A 281 -72.69 -20.94 -13.29
CA ARG A 281 -72.10 -20.87 -11.94
C ARG A 281 -70.69 -20.25 -11.96
N SER A 282 -69.92 -20.51 -13.00
CA SER A 282 -68.56 -19.96 -13.15
C SER A 282 -68.58 -18.45 -13.42
N ILE A 283 -69.43 -17.99 -14.34
CA ILE A 283 -69.59 -16.57 -14.66
C ILE A 283 -70.13 -15.80 -13.45
N GLY A 284 -71.15 -16.34 -12.76
CA GLY A 284 -71.70 -15.73 -11.54
C GLY A 284 -70.71 -15.69 -10.37
N PHE A 285 -69.80 -16.67 -10.27
CA PHE A 285 -68.70 -16.64 -9.29
C PHE A 285 -67.65 -15.58 -9.65
N PHE A 286 -67.26 -15.47 -10.92
CA PHE A 286 -66.38 -14.42 -11.41
C PHE A 286 -66.95 -13.01 -11.16
N GLN A 287 -68.21 -12.76 -11.52
CA GLN A 287 -68.91 -11.50 -11.25
C GLN A 287 -69.12 -11.22 -9.74
N GLY A 288 -69.03 -12.24 -8.89
CA GLY A 288 -68.98 -12.10 -7.43
C GLY A 288 -67.64 -11.58 -6.91
N ILE A 289 -66.54 -11.88 -7.61
CA ILE A 289 -65.18 -11.40 -7.33
C ILE A 289 -64.99 -10.01 -7.94
N ASP A 290 -65.10 -9.89 -9.27
CA ASP A 290 -65.01 -8.61 -9.98
C ASP A 290 -66.43 -8.13 -10.35
N ARG A 291 -66.98 -7.28 -9.48
CA ARG A 291 -68.33 -6.70 -9.65
C ARG A 291 -68.41 -5.61 -10.72
N LYS A 292 -67.27 -5.17 -11.26
CA LYS A 292 -67.18 -4.12 -12.29
C LYS A 292 -67.05 -4.71 -13.70
N ALA A 293 -66.58 -5.96 -13.81
CA ALA A 293 -66.41 -6.66 -15.07
C ALA A 293 -67.73 -6.91 -15.83
N LYS A 294 -67.91 -6.16 -16.92
CA LYS A 294 -68.94 -6.38 -17.95
C LYS A 294 -68.52 -7.59 -18.83
N ILE A 295 -69.47 -8.42 -19.27
CA ILE A 295 -69.21 -9.55 -20.16
C ILE A 295 -69.73 -9.22 -21.57
N ARG A 296 -68.82 -9.16 -22.56
CA ARG A 296 -69.15 -8.86 -23.96
C ARG A 296 -69.80 -10.04 -24.70
N GLY A 297 -69.34 -11.26 -24.41
CA GLY A 297 -69.75 -12.47 -25.14
C GLY A 297 -68.89 -13.68 -24.84
N VAL A 298 -69.17 -14.78 -25.55
CA VAL A 298 -68.52 -16.08 -25.35
C VAL A 298 -67.81 -16.57 -26.62
N VAL A 299 -66.49 -16.73 -26.57
CA VAL A 299 -65.70 -17.43 -27.60
C VAL A 299 -65.72 -18.94 -27.31
N LEU A 300 -65.92 -19.77 -28.32
CA LEU A 300 -65.98 -21.22 -28.19
C LEU A 300 -64.82 -21.88 -28.95
N LEU A 301 -63.98 -22.65 -28.25
CA LEU A 301 -62.80 -23.32 -28.81
C LEU A 301 -62.87 -24.84 -28.59
N GLY A 302 -62.06 -25.58 -29.35
CA GLY A 302 -61.95 -27.04 -29.30
C GLY A 302 -62.93 -27.76 -30.24
N ASN A 303 -62.51 -28.93 -30.75
CA ASN A 303 -63.28 -29.69 -31.74
C ASN A 303 -64.67 -30.17 -31.26
N THR A 304 -64.96 -30.14 -29.95
CA THR A 304 -66.30 -30.40 -29.42
C THR A 304 -67.33 -29.35 -29.86
N VAL A 305 -66.91 -28.10 -30.12
CA VAL A 305 -67.77 -26.98 -30.54
C VAL A 305 -68.49 -27.24 -31.87
N LYS A 306 -67.90 -28.08 -32.73
CA LYS A 306 -68.49 -28.54 -34.01
C LYS A 306 -69.80 -29.33 -33.84
N LEU A 307 -70.15 -29.74 -32.63
CA LEU A 307 -71.33 -30.54 -32.34
C LEU A 307 -72.63 -29.77 -32.70
N PRO A 308 -73.49 -30.31 -33.59
CA PRO A 308 -74.65 -29.57 -34.12
C PRO A 308 -75.60 -29.02 -33.04
N GLY A 309 -75.85 -27.72 -33.09
CA GLY A 309 -76.76 -27.01 -32.17
C GLY A 309 -76.10 -26.52 -30.87
N LEU A 310 -74.84 -26.88 -30.60
CA LEU A 310 -74.15 -26.53 -29.34
C LEU A 310 -73.96 -25.03 -29.16
N GLN A 311 -73.51 -24.31 -30.18
CA GLN A 311 -73.33 -22.85 -30.14
C GLN A 311 -74.67 -22.14 -29.85
N GLN A 312 -75.73 -22.55 -30.55
CA GLN A 312 -77.08 -22.00 -30.39
C GLN A 312 -77.67 -22.35 -29.01
N TYR A 313 -77.34 -23.52 -28.45
CA TYR A 313 -77.76 -23.92 -27.11
C TYR A 313 -77.04 -23.11 -26.02
N ILE A 314 -75.73 -22.90 -26.18
CA ILE A 314 -74.93 -22.09 -25.26
C ILE A 314 -75.46 -20.65 -25.26
N SER A 315 -75.52 -19.98 -26.41
CA SER A 315 -76.00 -18.58 -26.49
C SER A 315 -77.39 -18.43 -25.88
N LYS A 316 -78.37 -19.25 -26.31
CA LYS A 316 -79.76 -19.12 -25.86
C LYS A 316 -79.97 -19.35 -24.36
N ASN A 317 -79.19 -20.23 -23.72
CA ASN A 317 -79.37 -20.53 -22.30
C ASN A 317 -78.41 -19.75 -21.38
N LEU A 318 -77.29 -19.21 -21.89
CA LEU A 318 -76.45 -18.29 -21.13
C LEU A 318 -76.93 -16.84 -21.19
N GLY A 319 -77.62 -16.43 -22.27
CA GLY A 319 -78.03 -15.04 -22.48
C GLY A 319 -76.90 -14.13 -22.98
N TYR A 320 -75.79 -14.71 -23.45
CA TYR A 320 -74.67 -14.01 -24.06
C TYR A 320 -74.54 -14.40 -25.54
N ASP A 321 -74.08 -13.47 -26.37
CA ASP A 321 -73.76 -13.76 -27.76
C ASP A 321 -72.50 -14.65 -27.86
N VAL A 322 -72.56 -15.63 -28.76
CA VAL A 322 -71.39 -16.43 -29.12
C VAL A 322 -70.63 -15.68 -30.20
N LEU A 323 -69.40 -15.28 -29.87
CA LEU A 323 -68.51 -14.61 -30.79
C LEU A 323 -67.96 -15.66 -31.78
N GLU A 324 -68.23 -15.46 -33.07
CA GLU A 324 -67.76 -16.38 -34.11
C GLU A 324 -66.23 -16.29 -34.25
N PHE A 325 -65.60 -17.45 -34.40
CA PHE A 325 -64.16 -17.60 -34.59
C PHE A 325 -63.91 -18.70 -35.62
N ASP A 326 -63.44 -18.29 -36.80
CA ASP A 326 -63.16 -19.13 -37.97
C ASP A 326 -61.69 -19.09 -38.39
N SER A 327 -60.94 -18.09 -37.94
CA SER A 327 -59.59 -17.74 -38.39
C SER A 327 -58.83 -16.99 -37.29
N PHE A 328 -57.51 -17.17 -37.26
CA PHE A 328 -56.60 -16.35 -36.44
C PHE A 328 -56.30 -15.06 -37.22
N LYS A 329 -56.41 -13.89 -36.58
CA LYS A 329 -56.24 -12.58 -37.23
C LYS A 329 -54.78 -12.16 -37.35
N GLU A 330 -54.01 -12.34 -36.29
CA GLU A 330 -52.61 -11.90 -36.15
C GLU A 330 -51.62 -13.04 -36.45
N LEU A 331 -52.10 -14.09 -37.12
CA LEU A 331 -51.32 -15.19 -37.64
C LEU A 331 -51.35 -15.17 -39.17
N SER A 332 -50.18 -15.09 -39.79
CA SER A 332 -49.99 -15.24 -41.23
C SER A 332 -49.40 -16.61 -41.58
N GLY A 333 -49.00 -16.84 -42.84
CA GLY A 333 -48.47 -18.12 -43.31
C GLY A 333 -49.47 -18.90 -44.18
N ALA A 334 -49.57 -18.50 -45.45
CA ALA A 334 -50.59 -18.99 -46.39
C ALA A 334 -50.54 -20.51 -46.63
N SER A 335 -49.37 -21.14 -46.52
CA SER A 335 -49.17 -22.60 -46.63
C SER A 335 -49.84 -23.39 -45.50
N VAL A 336 -49.93 -22.82 -44.30
CA VAL A 336 -50.61 -23.43 -43.15
C VAL A 336 -52.08 -23.04 -43.14
N ILE A 337 -52.39 -21.74 -43.20
CA ILE A 337 -53.76 -21.23 -43.02
C ILE A 337 -54.68 -21.68 -44.16
N GLY A 338 -54.16 -21.75 -45.39
CA GLY A 338 -54.87 -22.24 -46.56
C GLY A 338 -54.93 -23.77 -46.69
N SER A 339 -54.36 -24.53 -45.75
CA SER A 339 -54.41 -25.99 -45.77
C SER A 339 -55.73 -26.51 -45.20
N PRO A 340 -56.52 -27.31 -45.95
CA PRO A 340 -57.83 -27.77 -45.50
C PRO A 340 -57.82 -28.47 -44.13
N GLN A 341 -56.78 -29.27 -43.85
CA GLN A 341 -56.63 -29.96 -42.56
C GLN A 341 -56.45 -28.99 -41.37
N PHE A 342 -55.82 -27.84 -41.61
CA PHE A 342 -55.70 -26.77 -40.62
C PHE A 342 -57.02 -26.01 -40.47
N SER A 343 -57.62 -25.55 -41.59
CA SER A 343 -58.88 -24.81 -41.58
C SER A 343 -60.01 -25.61 -40.93
N GLU A 344 -60.12 -26.91 -41.24
CA GLU A 344 -61.07 -27.83 -40.59
C GLU A 344 -60.87 -27.91 -39.07
N ASN A 345 -59.65 -27.73 -38.55
CA ASN A 345 -59.29 -27.91 -37.14
C ASN A 345 -58.87 -26.63 -36.42
N VAL A 346 -59.13 -25.45 -37.01
CA VAL A 346 -58.73 -24.12 -36.50
C VAL A 346 -59.08 -23.92 -35.01
N LEU A 347 -60.30 -24.29 -34.62
CA LEU A 347 -60.82 -24.27 -33.24
C LEU A 347 -59.94 -25.03 -32.23
N ALA A 348 -59.17 -26.03 -32.67
CA ALA A 348 -58.34 -26.86 -31.81
C ALA A 348 -56.93 -26.28 -31.56
N TYR A 349 -56.51 -25.27 -32.33
CA TYR A 349 -55.13 -24.74 -32.32
C TYR A 349 -54.87 -23.57 -31.37
N GLY A 350 -55.89 -22.96 -30.74
CA GLY A 350 -55.69 -21.82 -29.83
C GLY A 350 -54.69 -22.09 -28.69
N VAL A 351 -54.64 -23.33 -28.18
CA VAL A 351 -53.63 -23.77 -27.19
C VAL A 351 -52.23 -23.86 -27.80
N SER A 352 -52.09 -24.37 -29.03
CA SER A 352 -50.80 -24.46 -29.73
C SER A 352 -50.27 -23.07 -30.12
N TYR A 353 -51.15 -22.16 -30.54
CA TYR A 353 -50.78 -20.80 -30.92
C TYR A 353 -50.35 -19.95 -29.71
N GLY A 354 -51.09 -19.99 -28.59
CA GLY A 354 -50.66 -19.31 -27.35
C GLY A 354 -49.32 -19.80 -26.78
N LEU A 355 -48.98 -21.08 -26.98
CA LEU A 355 -47.66 -21.63 -26.66
C LEU A 355 -46.57 -21.08 -27.58
N CYS A 356 -46.87 -20.93 -28.87
CA CYS A 356 -45.96 -20.31 -29.83
C CYS A 356 -45.72 -18.84 -29.49
N LEU A 357 -46.77 -18.06 -29.21
CA LEU A 357 -46.66 -16.66 -28.77
C LEU A 357 -45.77 -16.54 -27.52
N GLN A 358 -45.91 -17.45 -26.56
CA GLN A 358 -45.06 -17.48 -25.37
C GLN A 358 -43.60 -17.83 -25.69
N GLY A 359 -43.36 -18.84 -26.54
CA GLY A 359 -42.02 -19.20 -26.97
C GLY A 359 -41.33 -18.10 -27.78
N LEU A 360 -42.07 -17.37 -28.60
CA LEU A 360 -41.59 -16.25 -29.40
C LEU A 360 -41.43 -14.94 -28.59
N GLY A 361 -41.96 -14.87 -27.37
CA GLY A 361 -41.86 -13.68 -26.51
C GLY A 361 -42.85 -12.56 -26.86
N LYS A 362 -43.99 -12.93 -27.47
CA LYS A 362 -45.09 -12.03 -27.86
C LYS A 362 -46.36 -12.22 -27.01
N ALA A 363 -46.35 -13.15 -26.06
CA ALA A 363 -47.42 -13.37 -25.09
C ALA A 363 -47.37 -12.38 -23.91
N ARG A 364 -48.54 -11.98 -23.38
CA ARG A 364 -48.62 -11.23 -22.11
C ARG A 364 -48.23 -12.07 -20.89
N LEU A 365 -48.55 -13.36 -20.82
CA LEU A 365 -48.10 -14.28 -19.75
C LEU A 365 -46.98 -15.23 -20.21
N SER A 366 -45.84 -15.16 -19.52
CA SER A 366 -44.58 -15.85 -19.85
C SER A 366 -44.16 -16.93 -18.84
N THR A 367 -44.94 -17.18 -17.78
CA THR A 367 -44.66 -18.16 -16.71
C THR A 367 -44.35 -19.57 -17.22
N SER A 368 -43.50 -20.33 -16.53
CA SER A 368 -43.17 -21.70 -16.93
C SER A 368 -43.04 -22.67 -15.76
N LEU A 369 -43.81 -23.76 -15.84
CA LEU A 369 -43.78 -24.88 -14.91
C LEU A 369 -42.70 -25.92 -15.27
N LEU A 370 -41.74 -25.56 -16.13
CA LEU A 370 -40.57 -26.40 -16.39
C LEU A 370 -39.66 -26.43 -15.14
N PRO A 371 -39.25 -27.61 -14.63
CA PRO A 371 -38.43 -27.70 -13.43
C PRO A 371 -37.10 -26.94 -13.60
N ARG A 372 -36.78 -26.03 -12.67
CA ARG A 372 -35.54 -25.20 -12.71
C ARG A 372 -34.27 -26.06 -12.72
N GLU A 373 -34.34 -27.29 -12.19
CA GLU A 373 -33.26 -28.28 -12.21
C GLU A 373 -32.95 -28.82 -13.62
N ILE A 374 -33.92 -28.76 -14.55
CA ILE A 374 -33.69 -29.08 -15.97
C ILE A 374 -32.99 -27.90 -16.65
N LEU A 375 -33.43 -26.67 -16.38
CA LEU A 375 -32.79 -25.45 -16.90
C LEU A 375 -31.33 -25.32 -16.45
N THR A 376 -31.02 -25.55 -15.17
CA THR A 376 -29.63 -25.52 -14.68
C THR A 376 -28.79 -26.65 -15.25
N LYS A 377 -29.32 -27.88 -15.35
CA LYS A 377 -28.64 -29.00 -16.04
C LYS A 377 -28.33 -28.69 -17.51
N ARG A 378 -29.22 -28.00 -18.22
CA ARG A 378 -28.98 -27.52 -19.60
C ARG A 378 -27.91 -26.44 -19.66
N ALA A 379 -27.99 -25.41 -18.80
CA ALA A 379 -26.99 -24.35 -18.73
C ALA A 379 -25.58 -24.92 -18.44
N ILE A 380 -25.48 -25.91 -17.54
CA ILE A 380 -24.25 -26.66 -17.29
C ILE A 380 -23.83 -27.44 -18.54
N LYS A 381 -24.72 -28.22 -19.17
CA LYS A 381 -24.42 -28.99 -20.40
C LYS A 381 -23.92 -28.10 -21.55
N ALA A 382 -24.48 -26.90 -21.71
CA ALA A 382 -24.06 -25.91 -22.71
C ALA A 382 -22.70 -25.28 -22.39
N LYS A 383 -22.36 -25.09 -21.11
CA LYS A 383 -21.04 -24.59 -20.67
C LYS A 383 -19.95 -25.67 -20.61
N LYS A 384 -20.29 -26.97 -20.57
CA LYS A 384 -19.31 -28.08 -20.50
C LYS A 384 -18.22 -28.04 -21.60
N PRO A 385 -18.52 -27.82 -22.90
CA PRO A 385 -17.48 -27.74 -23.93
C PRO A 385 -16.48 -26.61 -23.67
N TRP A 386 -16.96 -25.45 -23.23
CA TRP A 386 -16.12 -24.30 -22.86
C TRP A 386 -15.25 -24.60 -21.64
N ALA A 387 -15.80 -25.21 -20.59
CA ALA A 387 -15.04 -25.62 -19.42
C ALA A 387 -13.94 -26.65 -19.75
N VAL A 388 -14.23 -27.62 -20.63
CA VAL A 388 -13.24 -28.59 -21.12
C VAL A 388 -12.17 -27.89 -21.97
N ALA A 389 -12.54 -26.92 -22.81
CA ALA A 389 -11.58 -26.13 -23.59
C ALA A 389 -10.67 -25.28 -22.69
N SER A 390 -11.20 -24.62 -21.65
CA SER A 390 -10.40 -23.87 -20.66
C SER A 390 -9.43 -24.77 -19.91
N VAL A 391 -9.87 -25.95 -19.44
CA VAL A 391 -8.99 -26.92 -18.77
C VAL A 391 -7.93 -27.46 -19.73
N GLY A 392 -8.29 -27.75 -20.99
CA GLY A 392 -7.34 -28.15 -22.02
C GLY A 392 -6.29 -27.09 -22.32
N ALA A 393 -6.68 -25.82 -22.41
CA ALA A 393 -5.78 -24.69 -22.61
C ALA A 393 -4.83 -24.48 -21.41
N LEU A 394 -5.33 -24.61 -20.17
CA LEU A 394 -4.50 -24.56 -18.95
C LEU A 394 -3.49 -25.71 -18.90
N LEU A 395 -3.92 -26.94 -19.19
CA LEU A 395 -3.03 -28.11 -19.25
C LEU A 395 -1.97 -27.96 -20.35
N LEU A 396 -2.33 -27.42 -21.52
CA LEU A 396 -1.40 -27.11 -22.60
C LEU A 396 -0.40 -26.05 -22.16
N ALA A 397 -0.84 -24.96 -21.53
CA ALA A 397 0.04 -23.90 -21.01
C ALA A 397 1.03 -24.44 -19.95
N CYS A 398 0.55 -25.25 -19.00
CA CYS A 398 1.41 -25.91 -18.01
C CYS A 398 2.40 -26.90 -18.66
N SER A 399 1.98 -27.65 -19.68
CA SER A 399 2.87 -28.56 -20.42
C SER A 399 3.93 -27.81 -21.23
N PHE A 400 3.57 -26.65 -21.79
CA PHE A 400 4.48 -25.76 -22.52
C PHE A 400 5.50 -25.14 -21.56
N ASN A 401 5.04 -24.59 -20.42
CA ASN A 401 5.91 -24.08 -19.36
C ASN A 401 6.87 -25.15 -18.84
N PHE A 402 6.37 -26.36 -18.52
CA PHE A 402 7.20 -27.49 -18.12
C PHE A 402 8.24 -27.86 -19.20
N PHE A 403 7.85 -27.89 -20.47
CA PHE A 403 8.78 -28.14 -21.58
C PHE A 403 9.91 -27.11 -21.65
N PHE A 404 9.63 -25.81 -21.47
CA PHE A 404 10.68 -24.78 -21.43
C PHE A 404 11.59 -24.91 -20.20
N HIS A 405 11.03 -25.09 -19.00
CA HIS A 405 11.86 -25.31 -17.80
C HIS A 405 12.70 -26.59 -17.89
N TYR A 406 12.15 -27.68 -18.44
CA TYR A 406 12.88 -28.93 -18.67
C TYR A 406 14.01 -28.75 -19.70
N ASN A 407 13.77 -28.02 -20.80
CA ASN A 407 14.81 -27.74 -21.80
C ASN A 407 15.94 -26.85 -21.28
N VAL A 408 15.66 -25.94 -20.34
CA VAL A 408 16.70 -25.16 -19.65
C VAL A 408 17.45 -26.07 -18.67
N TRP A 409 16.73 -26.76 -17.78
CA TRP A 409 17.29 -27.67 -16.78
C TRP A 409 18.17 -28.76 -17.40
N SER A 410 17.77 -29.33 -18.54
CA SER A 410 18.49 -30.42 -19.20
C SER A 410 19.90 -30.05 -19.68
N LYS A 411 20.21 -28.75 -19.81
CA LYS A 411 21.52 -28.20 -20.19
C LYS A 411 22.39 -27.73 -19.01
N VAL A 412 21.79 -27.54 -17.83
CA VAL A 412 22.47 -27.01 -16.62
C VAL A 412 22.47 -27.99 -15.45
N LYS A 413 21.83 -29.16 -15.60
CA LYS A 413 21.90 -30.27 -14.63
C LYS A 413 23.35 -30.74 -14.46
N ALA A 414 23.72 -31.12 -13.25
CA ALA A 414 25.10 -31.42 -12.85
C ALA A 414 25.77 -32.56 -13.67
N ASP A 415 24.98 -33.48 -14.22
CA ASP A 415 25.41 -34.60 -15.04
C ASP A 415 25.36 -34.32 -16.56
N TYR A 416 24.97 -33.12 -16.99
CA TYR A 416 25.12 -32.69 -18.39
C TYR A 416 26.60 -32.57 -18.73
N GLN A 417 27.00 -33.18 -19.85
CA GLN A 417 28.38 -33.21 -20.33
C GLN A 417 28.51 -32.49 -21.66
N GLU A 418 29.45 -31.56 -21.74
CA GLU A 418 29.86 -30.90 -22.99
C GLU A 418 31.38 -31.05 -23.14
N GLY A 419 31.85 -31.40 -24.34
CA GLY A 419 33.26 -31.74 -24.57
C GLY A 419 33.81 -32.94 -23.77
N GLY A 420 32.95 -33.71 -23.10
CA GLY A 420 33.33 -34.84 -22.22
C GLY A 420 33.58 -34.45 -20.76
N VAL A 421 33.27 -33.22 -20.34
CA VAL A 421 33.36 -32.76 -18.94
C VAL A 421 31.96 -32.44 -18.42
N ALA A 422 31.63 -32.85 -17.20
CA ALA A 422 30.35 -32.55 -16.55
C ALA A 422 30.40 -31.23 -15.76
N TRP A 423 29.28 -30.52 -15.64
CA TRP A 423 29.19 -29.26 -14.89
C TRP A 423 29.72 -29.37 -13.44
N ASP A 424 29.39 -30.48 -12.75
CA ASP A 424 29.90 -30.81 -11.40
C ASP A 424 31.44 -30.76 -11.30
N VAL A 425 32.16 -31.19 -12.34
CA VAL A 425 33.63 -31.17 -12.39
C VAL A 425 34.15 -29.76 -12.58
N GLY A 426 33.45 -28.94 -13.37
CA GLY A 426 33.74 -27.51 -13.53
C GLY A 426 33.55 -26.73 -12.23
N GLU A 427 32.40 -26.93 -11.58
CA GLU A 427 32.05 -26.27 -10.31
C GLU A 427 33.05 -26.62 -9.19
N LYS A 428 33.39 -27.91 -9.02
CA LYS A 428 34.42 -28.35 -8.06
C LYS A 428 35.79 -27.70 -8.32
N LYS A 429 36.16 -27.52 -9.59
CA LYS A 429 37.41 -26.83 -9.96
C LYS A 429 37.36 -25.33 -9.68
N ILE A 430 36.22 -24.67 -9.88
CA ILE A 430 36.00 -23.26 -9.51
C ILE A 430 36.10 -23.10 -7.99
N VAL A 431 35.46 -23.98 -7.20
CA VAL A 431 35.56 -23.97 -5.74
C VAL A 431 37.00 -24.18 -5.27
N GLN A 432 37.76 -25.09 -5.89
CA GLN A 432 39.18 -25.30 -5.58
C GLN A 432 40.02 -24.04 -5.87
N VAL A 433 39.86 -23.44 -7.06
CA VAL A 433 40.59 -22.22 -7.45
C VAL A 433 40.22 -21.04 -6.57
N LYS A 434 38.94 -20.87 -6.22
CA LYS A 434 38.50 -19.87 -5.25
C LYS A 434 39.15 -20.11 -3.88
N GLY A 435 39.15 -21.35 -3.37
CA GLY A 435 39.83 -21.67 -2.11
C GLY A 435 41.32 -21.32 -2.10
N THR A 436 42.00 -21.48 -3.24
CA THR A 436 43.39 -21.03 -3.42
C THR A 436 43.52 -19.50 -3.46
N SER A 437 42.62 -18.80 -4.17
CA SER A 437 42.58 -17.35 -4.23
C SER A 437 42.29 -16.72 -2.86
N ASP A 438 41.28 -17.22 -2.14
CA ASP A 438 40.93 -16.83 -0.78
C ASP A 438 42.08 -17.15 0.21
N GLY A 439 42.93 -18.13 -0.12
CA GLY A 439 44.18 -18.42 0.59
C GLY A 439 45.23 -17.32 0.38
N TYR A 440 45.53 -16.96 -0.87
CA TYR A 440 46.48 -15.89 -1.18
C TYR A 440 46.01 -14.51 -0.70
N ILE A 441 44.70 -14.23 -0.69
CA ILE A 441 44.15 -12.98 -0.14
C ILE A 441 44.41 -12.89 1.37
N ARG A 442 44.28 -14.00 2.12
CA ARG A 442 44.68 -14.04 3.54
C ARG A 442 46.18 -13.87 3.72
N GLU A 443 46.99 -14.58 2.92
CA GLU A 443 48.46 -14.47 2.99
C GLU A 443 48.95 -13.05 2.64
N HIS A 444 48.22 -12.31 1.79
CA HIS A 444 48.46 -10.91 1.50
C HIS A 444 48.13 -10.03 2.71
N GLY A 445 46.92 -10.16 3.27
CA GLY A 445 46.51 -9.42 4.47
C GLY A 445 47.41 -9.68 5.69
N ASP A 446 47.86 -10.92 5.89
CA ASP A 446 48.83 -11.29 6.93
C ASP A 446 50.20 -10.62 6.73
N LYS A 447 50.60 -10.34 5.47
CA LYS A 447 51.84 -9.63 5.13
C LYS A 447 51.66 -8.12 5.23
N GLU A 448 50.52 -7.57 4.81
CA GLU A 448 50.18 -6.16 5.00
C GLU A 448 50.10 -5.80 6.48
N ALA A 449 49.47 -6.62 7.31
CA ALA A 449 49.42 -6.43 8.76
C ALA A 449 50.83 -6.47 9.39
N LYS A 450 51.70 -7.39 8.96
CA LYS A 450 53.11 -7.44 9.39
C LYS A 450 53.91 -6.23 8.88
N GLN A 451 53.66 -5.77 7.67
CA GLN A 451 54.31 -4.58 7.11
C GLN A 451 53.85 -3.32 7.85
N ALA A 452 52.57 -3.20 8.18
CA ALA A 452 52.03 -2.10 8.99
C ALA A 452 52.66 -2.09 10.38
N PHE A 453 52.68 -3.22 11.08
CA PHE A 453 53.32 -3.38 12.40
C PHE A 453 54.83 -3.09 12.39
N VAL A 454 55.54 -3.52 11.34
CA VAL A 454 56.98 -3.19 11.17
C VAL A 454 57.18 -1.71 10.82
N ARG A 455 56.23 -1.07 10.12
CA ARG A 455 56.27 0.37 9.85
C ARG A 455 55.97 1.19 11.10
N GLU A 456 54.99 0.76 11.90
CA GLU A 456 54.60 1.34 13.20
C GLU A 456 55.76 1.26 14.21
N ILE A 457 56.40 0.10 14.36
CA ILE A 457 57.65 -0.04 15.13
C ILE A 457 58.76 0.83 14.55
N GLY A 458 58.86 0.96 13.22
CA GLY A 458 59.82 1.86 12.58
C GLY A 458 59.56 3.34 12.92
N GLU A 459 58.29 3.74 12.90
CA GLU A 459 57.81 5.10 13.20
C GLU A 459 58.01 5.43 14.70
N GLU A 460 57.74 4.49 15.62
CA GLU A 460 58.08 4.65 17.05
C GLU A 460 59.60 4.74 17.29
N VAL A 461 60.37 3.79 16.76
CA VAL A 461 61.82 3.68 17.04
C VAL A 461 62.60 4.85 16.44
N VAL A 462 62.19 5.38 15.28
CA VAL A 462 62.82 6.55 14.65
C VAL A 462 62.25 7.87 15.19
N GLY A 463 60.94 7.95 15.46
CA GLY A 463 60.30 9.17 15.99
C GLY A 463 60.66 9.52 17.44
N SER A 464 61.28 8.59 18.17
CA SER A 464 61.69 8.78 19.58
C SER A 464 62.96 9.65 19.77
N GLY A 465 63.50 10.27 18.71
CA GLY A 465 64.63 11.21 18.82
C GLY A 465 64.24 12.52 19.52
N ASP A 466 63.68 13.46 18.75
CA ASP A 466 63.33 14.82 19.21
C ASP A 466 62.38 14.81 20.42
N ARG A 467 61.39 13.90 20.45
CA ARG A 467 60.39 13.83 21.53
C ARG A 467 60.98 13.62 22.92
N ARG A 468 62.16 13.00 23.05
CA ARG A 468 62.84 12.84 24.36
C ARG A 468 63.38 14.15 24.94
N LEU A 469 63.57 15.17 24.11
CA LEU A 469 64.09 16.46 24.55
C LEU A 469 62.98 17.44 24.97
N LEU A 470 61.74 17.27 24.49
CA LEU A 470 60.63 18.20 24.71
C LEU A 470 60.43 18.61 26.17
N TRP A 471 60.36 17.64 27.09
CA TRP A 471 60.23 17.92 28.53
C TRP A 471 61.46 18.61 29.13
N LEU A 472 62.67 18.33 28.62
CA LEU A 472 63.89 19.01 29.04
C LEU A 472 63.94 20.45 28.50
N GLU A 473 63.49 20.67 27.27
CA GLU A 473 63.37 22.00 26.67
C GLU A 473 62.32 22.85 27.41
N LEU A 474 61.15 22.29 27.73
CA LEU A 474 60.13 22.92 28.58
C LEU A 474 60.70 23.30 29.95
N MET A 475 61.33 22.35 30.66
CA MET A 475 61.93 22.63 31.97
C MET A 475 63.06 23.66 31.90
N THR A 476 63.81 23.73 30.78
CA THR A 476 64.83 24.76 30.58
C THR A 476 64.20 26.12 30.28
N ALA A 477 63.11 26.18 29.51
CA ALA A 477 62.33 27.40 29.28
C ALA A 477 61.69 27.93 30.58
N LEU A 478 61.13 27.03 31.39
CA LEU A 478 60.61 27.35 32.73
C LEU A 478 61.69 27.89 33.66
N ASN A 479 62.83 27.19 33.79
CA ASN A 479 63.94 27.65 34.62
C ASN A 479 64.50 29.01 34.14
N LYS A 480 64.46 29.30 32.83
CA LYS A 480 64.84 30.61 32.27
C LYS A 480 63.77 31.70 32.47
N SER A 481 62.50 31.34 32.69
CA SER A 481 61.41 32.28 32.95
C SER A 481 61.41 32.86 34.37
N LEU A 482 62.07 32.19 35.31
CA LEU A 482 62.20 32.64 36.70
C LEU A 482 63.06 33.92 36.78
N PRO A 483 62.61 34.98 37.47
CA PRO A 483 63.41 36.18 37.68
C PRO A 483 64.57 35.90 38.65
N TRP A 484 65.66 36.66 38.49
CA TRP A 484 66.84 36.59 39.35
C TRP A 484 67.51 37.97 39.51
N PRO A 485 68.19 38.28 40.64
CA PRO A 485 68.96 39.51 40.81
C PRO A 485 70.00 39.74 39.71
N LYS A 486 70.05 40.97 39.18
CA LYS A 486 71.04 41.36 38.15
C LYS A 486 72.46 41.34 38.72
N GLY A 487 73.35 40.57 38.10
CA GLY A 487 74.77 40.49 38.45
C GLY A 487 75.16 39.36 39.41
N ILE A 488 74.20 38.53 39.83
CA ILE A 488 74.42 37.31 40.62
C ILE A 488 74.02 36.11 39.75
N GLN A 489 74.68 34.96 39.88
CA GLN A 489 74.32 33.76 39.11
C GLN A 489 73.19 32.95 39.80
N PRO A 490 72.30 32.27 39.04
CA PRO A 490 71.32 31.37 39.62
C PRO A 490 71.95 30.29 40.50
N GLY A 491 71.49 30.17 41.74
CA GLY A 491 72.04 29.25 42.76
C GLY A 491 73.22 29.79 43.57
N GLU A 492 73.72 30.99 43.29
CA GLU A 492 74.75 31.67 44.10
C GLU A 492 74.12 32.28 45.38
N TYR A 493 74.86 32.27 46.51
CA TYR A 493 74.30 32.71 47.79
C TYR A 493 74.13 34.24 47.85
N VAL A 494 72.88 34.68 47.94
CA VAL A 494 72.53 36.10 48.12
C VAL A 494 72.49 36.43 49.62
N ASP A 495 73.47 37.18 50.11
CA ASP A 495 73.52 37.71 51.48
C ASP A 495 72.35 38.69 51.73
N TYR A 496 71.59 38.46 52.81
CA TYR A 496 70.47 39.29 53.24
C TYR A 496 70.88 40.71 53.67
N LYS A 497 72.16 40.93 54.03
CA LYS A 497 72.71 42.26 54.27
C LYS A 497 72.93 43.07 52.99
N THR A 498 73.02 42.42 51.83
CA THR A 498 73.25 43.08 50.52
C THR A 498 71.97 43.27 49.71
N LEU A 499 71.03 42.33 49.79
CA LEU A 499 69.70 42.44 49.20
C LEU A 499 68.66 41.77 50.13
N PRO A 500 67.83 42.54 50.86
CA PRO A 500 66.80 42.00 51.75
C PRO A 500 65.78 41.12 51.01
N MET A 501 65.18 40.16 51.70
CA MET A 501 64.30 39.16 51.07
C MET A 501 63.08 39.76 50.36
N ASP A 502 62.53 40.85 50.88
CA ASP A 502 61.41 41.59 50.28
C ASP A 502 61.80 42.44 49.06
N GLU A 503 63.10 42.54 48.76
CA GLU A 503 63.67 43.19 47.58
C GLU A 503 64.20 42.20 46.54
N ARG A 504 64.21 40.89 46.82
CA ARG A 504 64.72 39.85 45.90
C ARG A 504 63.69 39.54 44.80
N PRO A 505 63.96 39.81 43.52
CA PRO A 505 63.12 39.36 42.42
C PRO A 505 63.38 37.87 42.17
N VAL A 506 62.91 37.01 43.07
CA VAL A 506 63.07 35.54 43.03
C VAL A 506 61.71 34.90 43.30
N LEU A 507 61.38 33.87 42.53
CA LEU A 507 60.21 33.02 42.74
C LEU A 507 60.66 31.65 43.23
N TYR A 508 59.95 31.09 44.20
CA TYR A 508 60.10 29.73 44.67
C TYR A 508 58.94 28.92 44.10
N ILE A 509 59.25 27.83 43.38
CA ILE A 509 58.24 26.91 42.84
C ILE A 509 58.20 25.70 43.78
N ASP A 510 57.04 25.46 44.39
CA ASP A 510 56.85 24.41 45.39
C ASP A 510 56.48 23.08 44.72
N TYR A 511 55.66 23.13 43.66
CA TYR A 511 55.40 22.00 42.78
C TYR A 511 55.07 22.42 41.35
N ILE A 512 55.17 21.46 40.43
CA ILE A 512 54.72 21.56 39.04
C ILE A 512 53.78 20.38 38.79
N GLU A 513 52.58 20.65 38.30
CA GLU A 513 51.62 19.64 37.87
C GLU A 513 51.35 19.76 36.36
N SER A 514 50.95 18.66 35.73
CA SER A 514 50.70 18.60 34.29
C SER A 514 49.57 17.63 33.97
N GLU A 515 48.53 18.10 33.31
CA GLU A 515 47.39 17.30 32.84
C GLU A 515 47.31 17.32 31.31
N TYR A 516 47.03 16.16 30.69
CA TYR A 516 46.88 16.04 29.25
C TYR A 516 45.42 16.17 28.85
N PHE A 517 45.14 17.12 27.96
CA PHE A 517 43.83 17.33 27.36
C PHE A 517 43.85 16.84 25.91
N ALA A 518 42.91 15.95 25.58
CA ALA A 518 42.69 15.54 24.19
C ALA A 518 42.14 16.67 23.31
N ASP A 519 41.61 17.73 23.93
CA ASP A 519 41.09 18.94 23.29
C ASP A 519 41.24 20.12 24.27
N LEU A 520 42.28 20.95 24.10
CA LEU A 520 42.58 22.12 24.94
C LEU A 520 41.45 23.18 25.06
N PRO A 521 40.55 23.38 24.07
CA PRO A 521 39.32 24.16 24.25
C PRO A 521 38.50 23.80 25.50
N THR A 522 38.58 22.56 25.99
CA THR A 522 37.86 22.14 27.20
C THR A 522 38.41 22.74 28.50
N TRP A 523 39.69 23.13 28.54
CA TRP A 523 40.28 23.92 29.64
C TRP A 523 40.00 25.41 29.50
N TYR A 524 39.92 25.93 28.26
CA TYR A 524 39.75 27.36 27.95
C TYR A 524 38.30 27.85 28.14
N THR A 525 37.78 27.67 29.35
CA THR A 525 36.47 28.14 29.80
C THR A 525 36.37 29.68 29.76
N PRO A 526 35.15 30.28 29.77
CA PRO A 526 34.96 31.73 29.85
C PRO A 526 35.78 32.41 30.97
N ARG A 527 35.93 31.75 32.12
CA ARG A 527 36.75 32.23 33.25
C ARG A 527 38.24 32.30 32.90
N VAL A 528 38.77 31.27 32.25
CA VAL A 528 40.18 31.22 31.80
C VAL A 528 40.43 32.26 30.69
N ALA A 529 39.50 32.37 29.73
CA ALA A 529 39.55 33.39 28.68
C ALA A 529 39.55 34.83 29.25
N ASN A 530 38.72 35.11 30.26
CA ASN A 530 38.71 36.39 30.97
C ASN A 530 40.04 36.65 31.69
N GLN A 531 40.62 35.65 32.37
CA GLN A 531 41.93 35.79 33.02
C GLN A 531 43.07 36.05 32.03
N TYR A 532 43.05 35.42 30.84
CA TYR A 532 44.03 35.67 29.78
C TYR A 532 43.84 37.04 29.11
N PHE A 533 42.58 37.46 28.90
CA PHE A 533 42.26 38.81 28.43
C PHE A 533 42.76 39.89 29.40
N GLU A 534 42.60 39.71 30.72
CA GLU A 534 43.14 40.65 31.70
C GLU A 534 44.68 40.68 31.75
N PHE A 535 45.33 39.52 31.63
CA PHE A 535 46.80 39.48 31.54
C PHE A 535 47.32 40.19 30.27
N THR A 536 46.73 39.93 29.11
CA THR A 536 47.14 40.58 27.84
C THR A 536 46.82 42.08 27.82
N ARG A 537 45.69 42.50 28.39
CA ARG A 537 45.33 43.91 28.61
C ARG A 537 46.36 44.62 29.50
N HIS A 538 46.80 43.98 30.58
CA HIS A 538 47.84 44.50 31.48
C HIS A 538 49.23 44.56 30.81
N LEU A 539 49.57 43.54 30.02
CA LEU A 539 50.81 43.51 29.23
C LEU A 539 50.85 44.66 28.20
N GLU A 540 49.74 44.93 27.51
CA GLU A 540 49.63 46.10 26.62
C GLU A 540 49.70 47.44 27.36
N ALA A 541 49.05 47.58 28.51
CA ALA A 541 49.13 48.80 29.32
C ALA A 541 50.58 49.09 29.75
N ASN A 542 51.31 48.06 30.19
CA ASN A 542 52.74 48.14 30.49
C ASN A 542 53.59 48.51 29.26
N ARG A 543 53.33 47.93 28.07
CA ARG A 543 54.01 48.35 26.82
C ARG A 543 53.77 49.83 26.48
N LYS A 544 52.60 50.36 26.83
CA LYS A 544 52.19 51.77 26.61
C LYS A 544 52.59 52.72 27.76
N GLY A 545 53.22 52.21 28.83
CA GLY A 545 53.64 53.00 29.98
C GLY A 545 52.49 53.49 30.89
N VAL A 546 51.33 52.82 30.83
CA VAL A 546 50.13 53.17 31.60
C VAL A 546 50.03 52.30 32.85
N VAL A 547 49.94 52.93 34.03
CA VAL A 547 49.66 52.25 35.31
C VAL A 547 48.15 52.11 35.49
N LEU A 548 47.69 50.93 35.90
CA LEU A 548 46.29 50.62 36.21
C LEU A 548 46.12 50.45 37.73
N ASP A 549 44.96 50.83 38.26
CA ASP A 549 44.66 50.66 39.70
C ASP A 549 44.34 49.19 39.99
N GLU A 550 45.12 48.57 40.89
CA GLU A 550 44.95 47.15 41.25
C GLU A 550 43.61 46.88 41.97
N THR A 551 42.99 47.89 42.57
CA THR A 551 41.77 47.74 43.39
C THR A 551 40.53 47.50 42.53
N GLU A 552 40.39 48.21 41.40
CA GLU A 552 39.28 47.99 40.43
C GLU A 552 39.43 46.67 39.65
N LEU A 553 40.61 46.05 39.69
CA LEU A 553 41.02 44.91 38.87
C LEU A 553 40.87 43.54 39.55
N ILE A 554 40.58 43.50 40.86
CA ILE A 554 40.39 42.25 41.62
C ILE A 554 38.90 41.91 41.75
N GLU A 555 38.05 42.90 42.03
CA GLU A 555 36.59 42.70 42.14
C GLU A 555 35.91 42.34 40.81
N SER A 556 36.58 42.54 39.67
CA SER A 556 35.98 42.43 38.33
C SER A 556 35.92 41.03 37.72
N THR A 557 36.62 40.02 38.27
CA THR A 557 36.84 38.74 37.55
C THR A 557 36.78 37.46 38.40
N GLU A 558 36.69 37.53 39.74
CA GLU A 558 36.49 36.31 40.53
C GLU A 558 35.01 35.88 40.52
N GLY A 559 34.72 34.73 39.87
CA GLY A 559 33.39 34.10 39.89
C GLY A 559 32.42 34.51 38.78
N GLN A 560 32.89 35.09 37.67
CA GLN A 560 32.04 35.37 36.50
C GLN A 560 32.12 34.23 35.46
N ASP A 561 30.99 33.54 35.25
CA ASP A 561 30.84 32.44 34.28
C ASP A 561 30.53 32.89 32.84
N GLN A 562 30.66 34.19 32.54
CA GLN A 562 30.39 34.79 31.23
C GLN A 562 31.61 35.57 30.72
N LEU A 563 31.79 35.63 29.40
CA LEU A 563 32.87 36.38 28.77
C LEU A 563 32.70 37.89 28.98
N VAL A 564 33.79 38.57 29.33
CA VAL A 564 33.85 40.04 29.42
C VAL A 564 33.97 40.62 28.01
N ALA A 565 33.28 41.73 27.74
CA ALA A 565 33.29 42.39 26.44
C ALA A 565 34.73 42.74 25.99
N GLY A 566 35.18 42.12 24.90
CA GLY A 566 36.55 42.20 24.37
C GLY A 566 37.35 40.89 24.48
N ALA A 567 37.04 40.03 25.46
CA ALA A 567 37.69 38.71 25.58
C ALA A 567 37.41 37.79 24.38
N GLU A 568 36.25 37.97 23.73
CA GLU A 568 35.86 37.32 22.46
C GLU A 568 36.87 37.52 21.31
N ALA A 569 37.75 38.53 21.39
CA ALA A 569 38.74 38.81 20.35
C ALA A 569 40.05 37.99 20.51
N LEU A 570 40.20 37.21 21.58
CA LEU A 570 41.35 36.32 21.79
C LEU A 570 40.94 34.87 21.47
N PRO A 571 41.48 34.25 20.40
CA PRO A 571 41.25 32.83 20.14
C PRO A 571 41.84 32.00 21.28
N GLY A 572 41.19 30.88 21.60
CA GLY A 572 41.72 29.90 22.54
C GLY A 572 42.77 28.97 21.93
N PRO A 573 43.39 28.11 22.73
CA PRO A 573 44.19 26.99 22.24
C PRO A 573 43.31 25.99 21.48
N GLU A 574 43.85 25.38 20.42
CA GLU A 574 43.16 24.38 19.59
C GLU A 574 43.86 23.00 19.68
N GLY A 575 43.08 21.92 19.61
CA GLY A 575 43.60 20.55 19.52
C GLY A 575 44.18 20.00 20.83
N PRO A 576 44.86 18.83 20.78
CA PRO A 576 45.41 18.18 21.96
C PRO A 576 46.67 18.85 22.50
N GLY A 577 46.90 18.73 23.80
CA GLY A 577 48.14 19.17 24.45
C GLY A 577 48.07 19.10 25.97
N TRP A 578 49.07 19.67 26.63
CA TRP A 578 49.18 19.68 28.08
C TRP A 578 48.72 21.03 28.65
N VAL A 579 48.15 21.01 29.85
CA VAL A 579 48.08 22.18 30.73
C VAL A 579 49.12 21.97 31.83
N ILE A 580 49.99 22.96 32.03
CA ILE A 580 51.03 22.94 33.05
C ILE A 580 50.66 23.95 34.14
N GLU A 581 50.62 23.49 35.39
CA GLU A 581 50.47 24.33 36.58
C GLU A 581 51.82 24.54 37.26
N LEU A 582 52.13 25.79 37.58
CA LEU A 582 53.24 26.22 38.44
C LEU A 582 52.67 26.84 39.71
N SER A 583 52.78 26.13 40.84
CA SER A 583 52.35 26.63 42.14
C SER A 583 53.57 26.90 43.04
N GLY A 584 53.57 28.05 43.70
CA GLY A 584 54.76 28.58 44.36
C GLY A 584 54.52 29.78 45.26
N HIS A 585 55.60 30.39 45.74
CA HIS A 585 55.57 31.58 46.59
C HIS A 585 56.72 32.55 46.32
N HIS A 586 56.56 33.81 46.73
CA HIS A 586 57.62 34.82 46.67
C HIS A 586 57.56 35.82 47.82
N TYR A 587 58.70 36.41 48.14
CA TYR A 587 58.84 37.40 49.21
C TYR A 587 58.88 38.85 48.72
N TYR A 588 59.08 39.08 47.41
CA TYR A 588 59.17 40.43 46.80
C TYR A 588 57.94 41.31 47.11
N ASN A 589 58.14 42.39 47.87
CA ASN A 589 57.08 43.27 48.39
C ASN A 589 57.51 44.75 48.57
N LYS A 590 58.70 45.15 48.07
CA LYS A 590 59.33 46.45 48.39
C LYS A 590 58.49 47.68 48.01
N ASP A 591 57.96 47.72 46.79
CA ASP A 591 57.34 48.92 46.24
C ASP A 591 55.83 48.95 46.49
N ARG A 592 55.31 50.13 46.82
CA ARG A 592 53.90 50.35 47.19
C ARG A 592 53.01 50.68 45.98
N GLN A 593 53.59 50.80 44.78
CA GLN A 593 52.87 51.05 43.52
C GLN A 593 52.86 49.83 42.56
N THR A 594 53.48 48.71 42.94
CA THR A 594 53.37 47.44 42.22
C THR A 594 53.14 46.31 43.21
N GLY A 595 51.91 45.81 43.30
CA GLY A 595 51.59 44.64 44.11
C GLY A 595 52.27 43.37 43.60
N SER A 596 52.26 42.35 44.45
CA SER A 596 52.84 41.02 44.18
C SER A 596 52.36 40.41 42.85
N LEU A 597 51.07 40.58 42.52
CA LEU A 597 50.49 40.10 41.27
C LEU A 597 51.12 40.77 40.04
N ASN A 598 51.44 42.08 40.12
CA ASN A 598 52.05 42.81 39.02
C ASN A 598 53.54 42.48 38.85
N PHE A 599 54.24 42.06 39.91
CA PHE A 599 55.58 41.47 39.80
C PHE A 599 55.55 40.15 39.01
N LEU A 600 54.58 39.25 39.28
CA LEU A 600 54.40 38.00 38.53
C LEU A 600 54.05 38.25 37.05
N ARG A 601 53.11 39.17 36.78
CA ARG A 601 52.73 39.57 35.41
C ARG A 601 53.92 40.14 34.62
N ALA A 602 54.74 40.99 35.25
CA ALA A 602 55.87 41.64 34.60
C ALA A 602 57.12 40.77 34.43
N THR A 603 57.21 39.62 35.14
CA THR A 603 58.36 38.70 35.09
C THR A 603 58.00 37.39 34.39
N ILE A 604 57.60 36.36 35.13
CA ILE A 604 57.39 34.99 34.64
C ILE A 604 56.30 34.93 33.57
N MET A 605 55.12 35.53 33.79
CA MET A 605 54.02 35.46 32.81
C MET A 605 54.39 36.18 31.52
N LYS A 606 55.05 37.34 31.61
CA LYS A 606 55.61 38.05 30.46
C LYS A 606 56.62 37.17 29.69
N PHE A 607 57.46 36.41 30.37
CA PHE A 607 58.37 35.48 29.69
C PHE A 607 57.63 34.31 29.03
N LEU A 608 56.55 33.79 29.64
CA LEU A 608 55.72 32.74 29.03
C LEU A 608 54.90 33.21 27.81
N GLU A 609 54.77 34.53 27.60
CA GLU A 609 54.05 35.13 26.46
C GLU A 609 55.00 35.72 25.39
N GLU A 610 56.08 36.41 25.79
CA GLU A 610 57.02 37.14 24.91
C GLU A 610 58.46 36.55 24.89
N GLY A 611 58.74 35.53 25.71
CA GLY A 611 60.11 35.06 25.97
C GLY A 611 60.78 34.31 24.83
N SER A 612 62.09 34.19 24.92
CA SER A 612 62.90 33.38 24.00
C SER A 612 64.07 32.69 24.70
N ILE A 613 64.44 31.51 24.21
CA ILE A 613 65.48 30.64 24.74
C ILE A 613 66.37 30.13 23.62
N ASN A 614 67.65 29.91 23.93
CA ASN A 614 68.62 29.33 23.01
C ASN A 614 68.76 27.84 23.36
N LEU A 615 68.45 26.97 22.40
CA LEU A 615 68.44 25.51 22.60
C LEU A 615 69.37 24.83 21.57
N PRO A 616 70.00 23.71 21.93
CA PRO A 616 70.92 23.00 21.04
C PRO A 616 70.14 22.28 19.92
N ILE A 617 70.49 22.56 18.67
CA ILE A 617 69.83 21.95 17.49
C ILE A 617 70.55 20.68 16.98
N ASN A 618 71.73 20.37 17.53
CA ASN A 618 72.52 19.20 17.17
C ASN A 618 73.46 18.76 18.31
N ALA A 619 74.01 17.56 18.18
CA ALA A 619 74.94 16.97 19.15
C ALA A 619 76.29 17.70 19.24
N GLN A 620 76.57 18.62 18.32
CA GLN A 620 77.75 19.48 18.30
C GLN A 620 77.57 20.75 19.18
N GLY A 621 76.37 20.96 19.74
CA GLY A 621 76.08 22.07 20.66
C GLY A 621 75.77 23.39 19.98
N GLU A 622 75.41 23.38 18.69
CA GLU A 622 74.97 24.59 17.98
C GLU A 622 73.66 25.10 18.56
N LEU A 623 73.67 26.34 19.09
CA LEU A 623 72.51 26.94 19.74
C LEU A 623 71.70 27.79 18.76
N ARG A 624 70.39 27.60 18.73
CA ARG A 624 69.43 28.42 17.97
C ARG A 624 68.38 29.01 18.90
N THR A 625 67.96 30.24 18.61
CA THR A 625 66.91 30.92 19.38
C THR A 625 65.52 30.46 18.93
N PHE A 626 64.69 30.09 19.90
CA PHE A 626 63.27 29.82 19.75
C PHE A 626 62.50 30.70 20.74
N THR A 627 61.36 31.23 20.32
CA THR A 627 60.38 31.84 21.21
C THR A 627 59.66 30.78 22.05
N VAL A 628 59.08 31.18 23.18
CA VAL A 628 58.23 30.28 23.97
C VAL A 628 57.03 29.75 23.17
N LYS A 629 56.46 30.56 22.27
CA LYS A 629 55.36 30.14 21.39
C LYS A 629 55.78 29.11 20.35
N GLU A 630 57.01 29.17 19.84
CA GLU A 630 57.56 28.12 18.99
C GLU A 630 57.80 26.80 19.74
N LEU A 631 57.99 26.85 21.07
CA LEU A 631 57.99 25.67 21.95
C LEU A 631 56.57 25.20 22.33
N GLY A 632 55.52 25.78 21.74
CA GLY A 632 54.12 25.46 22.02
C GLY A 632 53.60 25.99 23.35
N ILE A 633 54.37 26.80 24.09
CA ILE A 633 53.93 27.47 25.31
C ILE A 633 53.00 28.62 24.94
N SER A 634 51.78 28.65 25.49
CA SER A 634 50.78 29.67 25.20
C SER A 634 49.78 29.86 26.34
N HIS A 635 48.97 30.93 26.26
CA HIS A 635 47.86 31.22 27.19
C HIS A 635 48.23 31.25 28.70
N PRO A 636 49.32 31.91 29.13
CA PRO A 636 49.64 32.03 30.56
C PRO A 636 48.59 32.84 31.33
N ILE A 637 47.95 32.20 32.30
CA ILE A 637 46.97 32.80 33.23
C ILE A 637 47.46 32.70 34.69
N LEU A 638 46.89 33.56 35.54
CA LEU A 638 47.06 33.50 36.99
C LEU A 638 45.78 32.87 37.59
N ALA A 639 45.81 31.56 37.85
CA ALA A 639 44.64 30.79 38.25
C ALA A 639 44.21 31.09 39.70
N LEU A 640 45.18 31.29 40.60
CA LEU A 640 44.95 31.70 42.00
C LEU A 640 45.81 32.92 42.36
N ASN A 641 45.14 33.96 42.85
CA ASN A 641 45.74 35.06 43.60
C ASN A 641 46.01 34.59 45.05
N GLY A 642 47.21 34.76 45.60
CA GLY A 642 47.56 34.29 46.95
C GLY A 642 46.87 34.98 48.14
N GLY A 643 45.99 35.94 47.86
CA GLY A 643 45.42 36.89 48.83
C GLY A 643 46.43 37.97 49.24
N GLU A 644 46.14 38.69 50.32
CA GLU A 644 47.09 39.65 50.90
C GLU A 644 48.39 38.95 51.36
N PRO A 645 49.58 39.57 51.15
CA PRO A 645 50.85 38.97 51.53
C PRO A 645 50.96 38.67 53.04
N LYS A 646 51.06 37.38 53.38
CA LYS A 646 51.00 36.84 54.74
C LYS A 646 52.35 37.03 55.45
N LYS A 647 52.35 37.36 56.74
CA LYS A 647 53.60 37.44 57.52
C LYS A 647 54.10 36.03 57.86
N VAL A 648 55.29 35.68 57.38
CA VAL A 648 55.94 34.38 57.60
C VAL A 648 57.35 34.59 58.16
N ARG A 649 57.84 33.61 58.94
CA ARG A 649 59.14 33.65 59.63
C ARG A 649 60.10 32.67 58.96
N VAL A 650 60.84 33.13 57.96
CA VAL A 650 61.76 32.29 57.17
C VAL A 650 63.04 32.04 57.97
N PRO A 651 63.48 30.79 58.18
CA PRO A 651 64.72 30.49 58.89
C PRO A 651 65.94 31.12 58.22
N ASN A 652 66.92 31.58 59.01
CA ASN A 652 68.15 32.14 58.49
C ASN A 652 69.19 31.02 58.19
N PRO A 653 69.60 30.81 56.93
CA PRO A 653 70.50 29.70 56.56
C PRO A 653 71.92 29.83 57.11
N ASP A 654 72.37 31.05 57.47
CA ASP A 654 73.68 31.25 58.10
C ASP A 654 73.72 30.79 59.58
N VAL A 655 72.57 30.46 60.17
CA VAL A 655 72.46 29.91 61.52
C VAL A 655 72.36 28.39 61.44
N GLN A 656 73.50 27.69 61.55
CA GLN A 656 73.56 26.22 61.50
C GLN A 656 72.59 25.56 62.50
N ALA A 657 71.72 24.69 62.00
CA ALA A 657 70.83 23.88 62.83
C ALA A 657 71.65 22.83 63.61
N VAL A 658 71.81 23.04 64.92
CA VAL A 658 72.67 22.21 65.77
C VAL A 658 72.01 20.86 66.10
N GLY A 659 72.28 19.87 65.25
CA GLY A 659 72.39 18.45 65.64
C GLY A 659 71.15 17.56 65.51
N ALA A 660 71.15 16.71 64.48
CA ALA A 660 70.58 15.37 64.51
C ALA A 660 71.42 14.46 63.57
N ASP A 661 71.70 13.23 64.00
CA ASP A 661 72.81 12.39 63.49
C ASP A 661 72.54 11.71 62.13
N ALA A 662 73.60 11.19 61.49
CA ALA A 662 73.57 10.61 60.15
C ALA A 662 73.34 9.09 60.13
N GLY A 663 72.48 8.62 59.22
CA GLY A 663 72.34 7.21 58.84
C GLY A 663 72.53 7.04 57.34
N ALA A 664 73.62 6.37 56.92
CA ALA A 664 74.07 6.37 55.52
C ALA A 664 73.82 5.03 54.77
N GLY A 665 73.65 5.13 53.45
CA GLY A 665 73.53 4.00 52.51
C GLY A 665 72.06 3.66 52.17
N GLY A 666 71.59 3.65 50.91
CA GLY A 666 72.25 3.97 49.63
C GLY A 666 72.56 2.73 48.78
N GLY A 667 71.89 2.58 47.62
CA GLY A 667 72.17 1.49 46.68
C GLY A 667 71.04 1.13 45.70
N MET A 668 71.09 1.75 44.51
CA MET A 668 70.87 1.17 43.16
C MET A 668 69.95 -0.05 42.89
N TYR A 669 69.16 0.10 41.81
CA TYR A 669 68.78 -0.91 40.79
C TYR A 669 67.94 -2.15 41.18
N GLY A 670 67.07 -2.60 40.25
CA GLY A 670 66.50 -3.96 40.31
C GLY A 670 65.13 -4.14 39.65
N GLY A 671 65.02 -3.96 38.33
CA GLY A 671 63.77 -4.26 37.61
C GLY A 671 63.61 -5.75 37.30
N ALA A 672 62.68 -6.43 37.97
CA ALA A 672 62.07 -7.71 37.58
C ALA A 672 60.77 -7.89 38.40
N GLY A 673 59.69 -8.52 37.92
CA GLY A 673 59.46 -9.15 36.61
C GLY A 673 58.60 -10.42 36.77
N MET A 674 58.00 -10.89 35.67
CA MET A 674 57.34 -12.21 35.53
C MET A 674 56.05 -12.53 36.35
N TYR A 675 54.94 -12.60 35.60
CA TYR A 675 54.00 -13.75 35.51
C TYR A 675 53.17 -14.25 36.71
N GLY A 676 51.93 -14.65 36.37
CA GLY A 676 51.03 -15.46 37.21
C GLY A 676 49.97 -14.63 37.95
N GLY A 677 48.69 -15.04 38.01
CA GLY A 677 48.05 -16.22 37.42
C GLY A 677 46.53 -16.18 37.61
N GLU A 678 45.81 -17.16 37.06
CA GLU A 678 44.33 -17.22 37.11
C GLU A 678 43.77 -17.70 38.47
N GLY A 679 42.51 -17.31 38.72
CA GLY A 679 41.66 -17.83 39.81
C GLY A 679 41.71 -17.04 41.12
N SER A 680 40.72 -17.13 42.01
CA SER A 680 39.37 -17.71 41.89
C SER A 680 38.63 -17.49 43.23
N ASP A 681 37.32 -17.22 43.16
CA ASP A 681 36.30 -17.47 44.21
C ASP A 681 36.36 -16.76 45.59
N GLU A 682 35.15 -16.31 45.99
CA GLU A 682 34.55 -16.22 47.34
C GLU A 682 35.31 -15.68 48.57
N GLY A 683 34.69 -14.66 49.23
CA GLY A 683 34.50 -14.69 50.69
C GLY A 683 34.62 -13.38 51.50
N GLY A 684 33.69 -13.16 52.44
CA GLY A 684 33.76 -12.14 53.52
C GLY A 684 33.36 -10.71 53.10
N ILE A 685 32.26 -10.07 53.53
CA ILE A 685 31.61 -9.90 54.86
C ILE A 685 32.36 -8.96 55.83
N GLY A 686 31.72 -7.84 56.19
CA GLY A 686 32.09 -6.94 57.29
C GLY A 686 32.69 -5.60 56.83
N GLY A 687 32.22 -4.42 57.25
CA GLY A 687 31.02 -4.07 58.01
C GLY A 687 31.28 -3.49 59.40
N GLY A 688 31.36 -2.16 59.52
CA GLY A 688 31.25 -1.42 60.79
C GLY A 688 32.40 -0.44 61.11
N GLY A 689 32.03 0.80 61.45
CA GLY A 689 32.77 1.67 62.38
C GLY A 689 31.84 2.00 63.57
N PRO A 690 32.00 3.14 64.29
CA PRO A 690 33.10 4.12 64.29
C PRO A 690 33.57 4.54 65.72
N GLY A 691 34.59 5.42 65.79
CA GLY A 691 35.00 6.16 67.01
C GLY A 691 36.04 5.48 67.91
N GLY A 692 36.77 6.19 68.79
CA GLY A 692 36.81 7.64 69.05
C GLY A 692 37.71 7.98 70.26
N TYR A 693 37.95 9.29 70.50
CA TYR A 693 38.89 9.87 71.52
C TYR A 693 40.39 9.57 71.29
N GLY A 694 41.34 10.43 71.68
CA GLY A 694 41.23 11.80 72.23
C GLY A 694 42.16 12.07 73.42
N GLY A 695 43.18 12.92 73.25
CA GLY A 695 44.08 13.34 74.34
C GLY A 695 45.25 14.21 73.86
N GLN A 696 45.52 15.32 74.55
CA GLN A 696 46.50 16.34 74.12
C GLN A 696 47.14 17.00 75.36
N MET A 697 48.48 17.09 75.41
CA MET A 697 49.22 17.91 76.38
C MET A 697 50.52 18.43 75.77
N SER A 698 50.89 19.67 76.12
CA SER A 698 52.13 20.35 75.69
C SER A 698 53.17 20.40 76.82
N PRO A 699 54.49 20.51 76.50
CA PRO A 699 55.57 20.40 77.49
C PRO A 699 55.93 21.72 78.20
N SER A 700 56.62 21.60 79.34
CA SER A 700 57.15 22.71 80.15
C SER A 700 58.64 22.99 79.89
N ARG A 701 59.07 24.23 80.15
CA ARG A 701 60.42 24.77 79.81
C ARG A 701 61.17 25.29 81.05
N PRO A 702 62.46 24.95 81.20
CA PRO A 702 63.47 25.81 81.82
C PRO A 702 64.75 25.89 80.93
N ALA A 703 65.80 26.65 81.19
CA ALA A 703 66.01 27.98 81.80
C ALA A 703 67.42 28.47 81.32
N ALA A 704 67.81 29.73 81.49
CA ALA A 704 68.95 30.30 80.74
C ALA A 704 70.02 31.06 81.56
N GLY A 705 71.27 30.99 81.06
CA GLY A 705 72.38 31.93 81.32
C GLY A 705 73.40 31.52 82.40
N PRO A 706 74.58 32.20 82.47
CA PRO A 706 75.02 33.33 81.63
C PRO A 706 76.46 33.24 81.04
N GLY A 707 76.71 33.99 79.95
CA GLY A 707 77.94 34.78 79.76
C GLY A 707 79.08 34.24 78.87
N GLU A 708 79.14 34.70 77.61
CA GLU A 708 80.31 35.40 77.03
C GLU A 708 79.85 36.22 75.78
N GLU A 709 80.72 37.07 75.22
CA GLU A 709 80.31 38.32 74.54
C GLU A 709 80.29 38.29 72.99
N ASP A 710 79.34 39.05 72.42
CA ASP A 710 79.37 39.77 71.13
C ASP A 710 80.02 39.11 69.89
N ALA A 711 79.39 38.04 69.41
CA ALA A 711 79.16 37.93 67.97
C ALA A 711 77.88 38.70 67.59
N GLU A 712 77.81 39.28 66.38
CA GLU A 712 76.51 39.75 65.85
C GLU A 712 75.55 38.55 65.79
N VAL A 713 74.55 38.52 66.68
CA VAL A 713 73.56 37.44 66.71
C VAL A 713 72.66 37.58 65.50
N LEU A 714 73.01 36.87 64.42
CA LEU A 714 72.20 36.83 63.21
C LEU A 714 70.77 36.39 63.59
N PRO A 715 69.72 37.09 63.14
CA PRO A 715 68.36 36.75 63.52
C PRO A 715 68.06 35.34 63.00
N ALA A 716 67.67 34.42 63.90
CA ALA A 716 67.43 33.02 63.53
C ALA A 716 66.28 32.84 62.52
N PHE A 717 65.42 33.86 62.38
CA PHE A 717 64.36 33.95 61.38
C PHE A 717 64.22 35.39 60.88
N PHE A 718 63.99 35.57 59.58
CA PHE A 718 63.55 36.83 58.99
C PHE A 718 62.02 36.90 58.99
N GLU A 719 61.45 38.03 59.43
CA GLU A 719 60.00 38.27 59.31
C GLU A 719 59.71 38.98 57.99
N VAL A 720 59.16 38.22 57.05
CA VAL A 720 58.91 38.65 55.66
C VAL A 720 57.43 38.52 55.32
N LYS A 721 57.02 39.15 54.21
CA LYS A 721 55.72 38.96 53.61
C LYS A 721 55.82 37.92 52.49
N GLU A 722 55.01 36.89 52.55
CA GLU A 722 54.93 35.82 51.56
C GLU A 722 53.66 35.98 50.73
N THR A 723 53.77 35.95 49.40
CA THR A 723 52.63 35.79 48.50
C THR A 723 52.75 34.46 47.78
N THR A 724 51.74 33.61 47.93
CA THR A 724 51.59 32.37 47.15
C THR A 724 50.98 32.69 45.78
N PHE A 725 51.22 31.87 44.77
CA PHE A 725 50.62 32.04 43.45
C PHE A 725 50.47 30.70 42.73
N THR A 726 49.52 30.65 41.79
CA THR A 726 49.34 29.53 40.86
C THR A 726 49.20 30.08 39.45
N ILE A 727 50.15 29.75 38.58
CA ILE A 727 50.15 30.11 37.16
C ILE A 727 49.83 28.85 36.36
N GLN A 728 48.91 28.93 35.40
CA GLN A 728 48.64 27.85 34.44
C GLN A 728 48.92 28.33 33.01
N PHE A 729 49.37 27.44 32.14
CA PHE A 729 49.57 27.71 30.72
C PHE A 729 49.41 26.43 29.88
N CYS A 730 49.08 26.59 28.59
CA CYS A 730 49.04 25.49 27.64
C CYS A 730 50.42 25.18 27.07
N TRP A 731 50.72 23.90 26.89
CA TRP A 731 51.91 23.42 26.20
C TRP A 731 51.55 22.35 25.16
N THR A 732 51.61 22.73 23.88
CA THR A 732 51.45 21.79 22.75
C THR A 732 52.83 21.25 22.34
N GLU A 733 52.97 19.93 22.22
CA GLU A 733 54.24 19.30 21.84
C GLU A 733 54.69 19.70 20.43
N THR A 734 55.83 20.39 20.33
CA THR A 734 56.40 20.89 19.07
C THR A 734 57.85 20.44 18.94
N THR A 735 58.11 19.45 18.07
CA THR A 735 59.45 18.87 17.90
C THR A 735 60.44 19.89 17.36
N LEU A 736 61.74 19.62 17.58
CA LEU A 736 62.81 20.43 17.02
C LEU A 736 62.72 20.47 15.48
N SER A 737 62.44 19.33 14.85
CA SER A 737 62.23 19.21 13.41
C SER A 737 61.07 20.10 12.90
N GLU A 738 59.93 20.11 13.58
CA GLU A 738 58.79 20.97 13.22
C GLU A 738 59.11 22.46 13.40
N ARG A 739 59.74 22.85 14.52
CA ARG A 739 60.21 24.22 14.77
C ARG A 739 61.19 24.71 13.70
N LEU A 740 62.14 23.87 13.30
CA LEU A 740 63.12 24.21 12.27
C LEU A 740 62.46 24.34 10.88
N ALA A 741 61.48 23.50 10.57
CA ALA A 741 60.69 23.60 9.34
C ALA A 741 59.85 24.88 9.31
N ALA A 742 59.12 25.19 10.39
CA ALA A 742 58.32 26.40 10.53
C ALA A 742 59.18 27.67 10.42
N GLN A 743 60.35 27.73 11.07
CA GLN A 743 61.28 28.85 10.91
C GLN A 743 61.86 28.95 9.48
N ALA A 744 62.08 27.83 8.79
CA ALA A 744 62.56 27.83 7.41
C ALA A 744 61.48 28.32 6.42
N GLU A 745 60.22 27.94 6.62
CA GLU A 745 59.09 28.46 5.85
C GLU A 745 58.81 29.94 6.15
N ALA A 746 58.82 30.34 7.42
CA ALA A 746 58.70 31.76 7.80
C ALA A 746 59.83 32.61 7.21
N ALA A 747 61.06 32.08 7.15
CA ALA A 747 62.18 32.75 6.47
C ALA A 747 61.99 32.80 4.95
N ARG A 748 61.40 31.77 4.32
CA ARG A 748 61.05 31.78 2.88
C ARG A 748 59.98 32.84 2.59
N LEU A 749 58.87 32.80 3.32
CA LEU A 749 57.74 33.75 3.19
C LEU A 749 58.19 35.19 3.47
N LYS A 750 59.04 35.41 4.49
CA LYS A 750 59.62 36.73 4.74
C LYS A 750 60.51 37.17 3.58
N LYS A 751 61.36 36.28 3.03
CA LYS A 751 62.19 36.61 1.88
C LYS A 751 61.34 36.96 0.65
N GLU A 752 60.29 36.18 0.38
CA GLU A 752 59.31 36.43 -0.70
C GLU A 752 58.61 37.80 -0.49
N ALA A 753 58.28 38.17 0.75
CA ALA A 753 57.71 39.47 1.09
C ALA A 753 58.71 40.63 1.00
N ASP A 754 59.96 40.44 1.45
CA ASP A 754 61.04 41.44 1.36
C ASP A 754 61.43 41.67 -0.13
N GLU A 755 61.42 40.62 -0.96
CA GLU A 755 61.60 40.72 -2.43
C GLU A 755 60.41 41.41 -3.11
N ALA A 756 59.17 41.13 -2.69
CA ALA A 756 57.97 41.83 -3.17
C ALA A 756 57.92 43.31 -2.73
N ALA A 757 58.45 43.65 -1.56
CA ALA A 757 58.60 45.02 -1.10
C ALA A 757 59.70 45.76 -1.88
N ALA A 758 60.85 45.11 -2.12
CA ALA A 758 61.92 45.65 -2.96
C ALA A 758 61.47 45.91 -4.41
N ALA A 759 60.63 45.03 -4.97
CA ALA A 759 60.04 45.21 -6.30
C ALA A 759 59.07 46.40 -6.41
N ASN A 760 58.59 46.95 -5.29
CA ASN A 760 57.71 48.12 -5.23
C ASN A 760 58.42 49.41 -4.74
N ALA A 761 59.74 49.39 -4.57
CA ALA A 761 60.52 50.57 -4.21
C ALA A 761 60.87 51.42 -5.46
N PRO A 762 60.62 52.74 -5.47
CA PRO A 762 61.01 53.59 -6.60
C PRO A 762 62.53 53.73 -6.69
N PRO A 763 63.13 53.65 -7.89
CA PRO A 763 64.59 53.64 -8.05
C PRO A 763 65.22 55.00 -7.74
N ALA A 764 66.21 54.99 -6.85
CA ALA A 764 67.05 56.14 -6.57
C ALA A 764 68.20 56.25 -7.59
N ASP A 765 67.91 56.87 -8.74
CA ASP A 765 68.84 57.80 -9.40
C ASP A 765 68.16 58.50 -10.60
N ALA A 766 67.83 59.79 -10.41
CA ALA A 766 67.32 60.67 -11.46
C ALA A 766 68.01 62.04 -11.33
N VAL A 767 69.26 62.12 -11.79
CA VAL A 767 69.98 63.40 -11.93
C VAL A 767 69.29 64.23 -13.02
N PRO A 768 68.95 65.51 -12.78
CA PRO A 768 68.16 66.29 -13.73
C PRO A 768 68.98 66.66 -14.98
N GLU A 769 68.44 66.36 -16.17
CA GLU A 769 68.99 66.83 -17.43
C GLU A 769 68.66 68.31 -17.68
N VAL A 770 69.57 69.03 -18.34
CA VAL A 770 69.56 70.49 -18.41
C VAL A 770 68.75 71.01 -19.59
N VAL A 771 67.77 71.87 -19.32
CA VAL A 771 67.11 72.70 -20.35
C VAL A 771 67.13 74.17 -19.91
N ALA A 772 67.74 75.03 -20.72
CA ALA A 772 67.61 76.49 -20.63
C ALA A 772 66.32 76.93 -21.36
N PRO A 773 65.73 78.09 -21.01
CA PRO A 773 64.32 78.36 -21.30
C PRO A 773 64.07 78.82 -22.75
N ASP A 774 62.87 78.54 -23.29
CA ASP A 774 61.82 79.57 -23.31
C ASP A 774 60.42 79.05 -23.75
N ASP A 775 59.40 79.72 -23.19
CA ASP A 775 58.00 79.99 -23.58
C ASP A 775 57.09 79.07 -24.46
N GLN A 776 55.85 78.94 -23.95
CA GLN A 776 54.53 79.00 -24.63
C GLN A 776 53.96 77.92 -25.59
N ASN A 777 52.95 77.22 -25.04
CA ASN A 777 51.57 77.04 -25.55
C ASN A 777 51.21 76.15 -26.79
N ALA A 778 50.70 74.95 -26.46
CA ALA A 778 49.30 74.49 -26.70
C ALA A 778 48.77 74.02 -28.09
N LEU A 779 48.45 72.70 -28.13
CA LEU A 779 47.19 72.06 -28.63
C LEU A 779 46.84 72.08 -30.16
N PRO A 780 45.92 71.20 -30.65
CA PRO A 780 45.69 69.77 -30.33
C PRO A 780 45.33 68.85 -31.55
N ALA A 781 45.11 67.55 -31.25
CA ALA A 781 44.06 66.64 -31.79
C ALA A 781 44.34 65.57 -32.90
N ASP A 782 43.99 64.32 -32.52
CA ASP A 782 43.22 63.25 -33.22
C ASP A 782 43.75 62.19 -34.23
N ALA A 783 43.35 60.94 -33.91
CA ALA A 783 42.79 59.86 -34.76
C ALA A 783 43.62 58.89 -35.69
N ALA A 784 43.50 57.58 -35.36
CA ALA A 784 43.17 56.43 -36.26
C ALA A 784 44.28 55.56 -36.96
N PRO A 785 43.98 54.31 -37.43
CA PRO A 785 44.93 53.16 -37.49
C PRO A 785 44.97 52.32 -38.82
N ALA A 786 45.73 51.19 -38.89
CA ALA A 786 45.39 49.87 -39.55
C ALA A 786 46.59 48.88 -39.84
N ASP A 787 46.29 47.56 -39.85
CA ASP A 787 46.77 46.41 -40.72
C ASP A 787 48.27 46.03 -40.96
N ALA A 788 48.68 44.83 -41.48
CA ALA A 788 48.21 43.40 -41.35
C ALA A 788 49.08 42.38 -42.17
N VAL A 789 49.24 41.11 -41.68
CA VAL A 789 49.39 39.82 -42.50
C VAL A 789 50.75 39.71 -43.31
N PRO A 790 51.25 38.62 -44.00
CA PRO A 790 50.72 37.30 -44.44
C PRO A 790 51.44 36.01 -43.90
N ALA A 791 51.77 35.01 -44.76
CA ALA A 791 51.66 33.55 -44.49
C ALA A 791 52.39 32.61 -45.52
N ASP A 792 52.44 31.27 -45.29
CA ASP A 792 52.39 30.18 -46.31
C ASP A 792 52.24 28.75 -45.70
N ALA A 793 52.02 27.67 -46.50
CA ALA A 793 51.25 26.48 -46.05
C ALA A 793 51.44 25.08 -46.76
N VAL A 794 50.96 23.99 -46.08
CA VAL A 794 50.16 22.82 -46.61
C VAL A 794 50.86 21.83 -47.63
N PRO A 795 50.41 20.57 -47.96
CA PRO A 795 49.17 19.75 -47.70
C PRO A 795 49.42 18.34 -47.05
N ALA A 796 48.52 17.33 -47.00
CA ALA A 796 47.05 17.15 -46.85
C ALA A 796 46.50 15.97 -47.71
N ASP A 797 45.59 15.13 -47.16
CA ASP A 797 44.68 14.23 -47.93
C ASP A 797 43.49 13.72 -47.07
N ALA A 798 42.38 13.23 -47.65
CA ALA A 798 41.08 13.22 -46.92
C ALA A 798 39.96 12.20 -47.34
N VAL A 799 39.05 11.89 -46.38
CA VAL A 799 37.55 11.81 -46.52
C VAL A 799 36.96 10.61 -47.34
N PRO A 800 35.74 10.07 -47.08
CA PRO A 800 34.51 10.69 -46.54
C PRO A 800 33.76 9.98 -45.38
N ALA A 801 32.60 10.53 -44.99
CA ALA A 801 31.79 10.19 -43.81
C ALA A 801 30.41 9.56 -44.15
N GLY A 802 29.67 9.10 -43.13
CA GLY A 802 28.26 8.68 -43.27
C GLY A 802 27.51 8.32 -41.97
N ALA A 803 26.35 8.95 -41.78
CA ALA A 803 25.26 8.63 -40.82
C ALA A 803 25.47 8.88 -39.30
N ALA A 804 24.33 9.02 -38.62
CA ALA A 804 24.06 9.39 -37.22
C ALA A 804 22.76 8.64 -36.79
N PRO A 805 22.14 8.83 -35.58
CA PRO A 805 22.43 9.75 -34.47
C PRO A 805 22.49 9.05 -33.09
N ALA A 806 22.40 9.85 -32.02
CA ALA A 806 22.23 9.38 -30.63
C ALA A 806 20.76 9.39 -30.19
N GLU A 807 20.45 8.63 -29.13
CA GLU A 807 19.19 8.68 -28.39
C GLU A 807 19.49 8.54 -26.88
N ALA A 808 18.54 8.88 -26.00
CA ALA A 808 18.79 9.13 -24.57
C ALA A 808 17.64 8.69 -23.65
N ALA A 809 17.93 8.75 -22.35
CA ALA A 809 17.01 8.63 -21.19
C ALA A 809 16.46 7.23 -20.85
N GLU A 810 16.85 6.76 -19.66
CA GLU A 810 15.95 6.05 -18.74
C GLU A 810 15.67 6.98 -17.55
N PRO A 811 14.42 7.11 -17.12
CA PRO A 811 14.11 7.51 -15.74
C PRO A 811 13.20 6.49 -15.04
N VAL A 812 13.61 6.19 -13.81
CA VAL A 812 12.84 5.63 -12.68
C VAL A 812 11.31 5.80 -12.78
N GLU A 813 10.57 4.71 -12.62
CA GLU A 813 9.12 4.74 -12.30
C GLU A 813 8.88 4.14 -10.90
N ALA A 814 7.87 4.66 -10.19
CA ALA A 814 7.68 4.46 -8.76
C ALA A 814 6.45 3.60 -8.41
N VAL A 815 6.43 3.08 -7.17
CA VAL A 815 5.33 2.26 -6.64
C VAL A 815 4.12 3.15 -6.27
N ALA A 816 2.92 2.75 -6.69
CA ALA A 816 1.65 3.32 -6.24
C ALA A 816 0.56 2.22 -6.12
N GLU A 817 -0.36 2.39 -5.17
CA GLU A 817 -1.44 1.44 -4.88
C GLU A 817 -2.72 1.72 -5.70
N PRO A 818 -3.57 0.71 -5.97
CA PRO A 818 -4.85 0.91 -6.66
C PRO A 818 -5.98 1.29 -5.69
N VAL A 819 -6.54 2.49 -5.85
CA VAL A 819 -7.86 2.88 -5.33
C VAL A 819 -8.91 2.68 -6.43
N GLY A 820 -10.12 2.25 -6.07
CA GLY A 820 -11.14 1.79 -7.03
C GLY A 820 -12.22 2.79 -7.44
N ALA A 821 -12.72 2.62 -8.66
CA ALA A 821 -14.05 2.98 -9.19
C ALA A 821 -14.39 1.87 -10.23
N GLU A 822 -15.59 1.29 -10.35
CA GLU A 822 -16.96 1.82 -10.55
C GLU A 822 -17.33 2.02 -12.04
N GLU A 823 -18.52 1.51 -12.41
CA GLU A 823 -19.26 1.54 -13.71
C GLU A 823 -18.56 1.39 -15.09
N ALA A 824 -18.95 0.35 -15.84
CA ALA A 824 -19.58 0.42 -17.19
C ALA A 824 -19.96 -0.99 -17.69
N GLY A 825 -21.03 -1.13 -18.50
CA GLY A 825 -21.58 -2.44 -18.91
C GLY A 825 -21.60 -2.73 -20.42
N ALA A 826 -21.56 -4.02 -20.78
CA ALA A 826 -21.84 -4.58 -22.12
C ALA A 826 -22.20 -6.08 -22.05
#